data_AF-M2R7G5-F1
#
_entry.id   AF-M2R7G5-F1
#
_cell.length_a   1.000
_cell.length_b   1.000
_cell.length_c   1.000
_cell.angle_alpha   90.00
_cell.angle_beta   90.00
_cell.angle_gamma   90.00
#
_symmetry.space_group_name_H-M   'P 1'
#
loop_
_entity.id
_entity.type
_entity.pdbx_description
1 polymer ?
#
loop_
_entity_poly.entity_id
_entity_poly.type
_entity_poly.pdbx_seq_one_letter_code
_entity_poly.pdbx_strand_id
1 'polypeptide(L)'
;MSTPYIPSIAEGAYWARNKSTKWSFGLGPTPSGGNTPLVGQDPHPLRQALTDQSQMWLFEPLSDGRHFRIRNAQLGSLLDVADWTTADGASVILYRPTGGANQDWTVEWVDGSNGVSYYRIINVYTKKCLTQTTTSGNPIVSSAWVDGDQQRWSFEPVVFPPVYWISHAETGWYLQYDKSNGATVGNKISATADTLSQLWFLESRADSDAYVIRSVEDDQKVLDLSDNSMDDGAPVIAWTYNGGMNQQWVINDLAISFNPNEDRVKIFSALAHTVIQVIQRSSSGTLQAQTDKGNMSQTWRLHQYPFAPVYWTTIQNLKSGTFLRQNSSSVMPSSGAANALDFSVQWRFVPDRNQPHHYRLVNRGTNWVILGRSASPTVTAAEQNREERGDLWAIERAGPGIAIVNTITVGALDHYAGGTTIEAYPNNGVDNVLHQWVTVQVSDRVPSFALVNSRTGRSLMLKSSKESDEQGVTTSPDVVNDWSNQWFLDNLSGEDGSDSPTYAIISKVSGTVLDHYYSKRIEAYYDTTDHPNHQWRLLPCPCGERYFQIVNVATGRFLEERETGIPNANATTPMNPTNPTDNDRAQCWELVSTRLGDYDLIIADDDVLQRLLPYSQPDVASELEHHIVKRAPGREKKGKRKDTHVPQNPRLLQDIAQELTAAFEYAIGQWLDDIIPSNVQSGTRVSVMRSELEANTNVRLPRGLRPGSDTPGWIRIDIQGTYESTPGQRVANIQGQWNNSSVFHVIVPVGARIGRQIIQDAMRLSLRQHTSVILEASNSKPSSGGTKPGTKPPPPPGPSGGRGNGWIYYTAVLGFVLLLSQLGKFFSLLIAPRVHVS
;
A
#
# COMPACT_ATOMS: atom_id res chain seq x y z
N MET A 1 4.72 2.53 27.77
CA MET A 1 5.74 2.01 26.84
C MET A 1 5.18 2.17 25.45
N SER A 2 5.84 2.98 24.63
CA SER A 2 5.44 3.28 23.25
C SER A 2 5.52 2.01 22.42
N THR A 3 4.40 1.62 21.80
CA THR A 3 4.33 0.56 20.80
C THR A 3 5.27 0.89 19.63
N PRO A 4 6.04 -0.08 19.10
CA PRO A 4 6.97 0.18 18.00
C PRO A 4 6.25 0.58 16.70
N TYR A 5 6.96 1.44 16.00
CA TYR A 5 6.60 2.25 14.85
C TYR A 5 6.33 1.42 13.58
N ILE A 6 5.16 1.64 12.98
CA ILE A 6 4.95 1.55 11.53
C ILE A 6 4.66 2.99 11.11
N PRO A 7 5.22 3.51 10.01
CA PRO A 7 4.60 4.64 9.35
C PRO A 7 3.16 4.23 9.02
N SER A 8 2.21 4.74 9.79
CA SER A 8 0.80 4.33 9.79
C SER A 8 0.03 4.73 8.53
N ILE A 9 0.76 5.19 7.52
CA ILE A 9 0.32 5.68 6.23
C ILE A 9 1.31 5.12 5.20
N ALA A 10 0.78 4.42 4.21
CA ALA A 10 1.56 3.92 3.08
C ALA A 10 1.94 5.08 2.14
N GLU A 11 2.95 4.87 1.30
CA GLU A 11 3.19 5.75 0.16
C GLU A 11 1.92 5.90 -0.68
N GLY A 12 1.54 7.13 -1.02
CA GLY A 12 0.31 7.36 -1.77
C GLY A 12 -0.11 8.83 -1.84
N ALA A 13 -1.26 9.06 -2.48
CA ALA A 13 -1.90 10.36 -2.55
C ALA A 13 -3.06 10.42 -1.54
N TYR A 14 -3.12 11.49 -0.76
CA TYR A 14 -4.08 11.65 0.31
C TYR A 14 -4.69 13.05 0.34
N TRP A 15 -5.94 13.12 0.80
CA TRP A 15 -6.50 14.31 1.42
C TRP A 15 -6.17 14.27 2.91
N ALA A 16 -5.38 15.23 3.38
CA ALA A 16 -5.03 15.38 4.78
C ALA A 16 -6.02 16.34 5.47
N ARG A 17 -6.88 15.81 6.35
CA ARG A 17 -7.94 16.56 7.02
C ARG A 17 -7.64 16.79 8.49
N ASN A 18 -7.85 18.02 8.95
CA ASN A 18 -7.69 18.36 10.35
C ASN A 18 -8.87 17.85 11.20
N LYS A 19 -8.60 17.31 12.39
CA LYS A 19 -9.64 16.82 13.29
C LYS A 19 -10.54 17.95 13.81
N SER A 20 -9.97 19.10 14.16
CA SER A 20 -10.70 20.23 14.77
C SER A 20 -11.54 21.03 13.78
N THR A 21 -10.98 21.39 12.62
CA THR A 21 -11.66 22.29 11.65
C THR A 21 -12.35 21.55 10.51
N LYS A 22 -12.03 20.27 10.30
CA LYS A 22 -12.43 19.48 9.12
C LYS A 22 -11.86 19.99 7.78
N TRP A 23 -11.08 21.05 7.80
CA TRP A 23 -10.37 21.54 6.62
C TRP A 23 -9.32 20.55 6.14
N SER A 24 -9.14 20.52 4.83
CA SER A 24 -8.04 19.83 4.18
C SER A 24 -6.85 20.77 3.98
N PHE A 25 -5.66 20.19 3.87
CA PHE A 25 -4.50 20.93 3.36
C PHE A 25 -4.80 21.55 1.99
N GLY A 26 -4.57 22.86 1.85
CA GLY A 26 -4.78 23.61 0.62
C GLY A 26 -3.70 24.66 0.39
N LEU A 27 -3.74 25.26 -0.79
CA LEU A 27 -2.79 26.28 -1.23
C LEU A 27 -3.30 27.68 -0.86
N GLY A 28 -2.54 28.41 -0.05
CA GLY A 28 -2.89 29.78 0.31
C GLY A 28 -2.54 30.78 -0.81
N PRO A 29 -2.95 32.05 -0.68
CA PRO A 29 -2.61 33.08 -1.64
C PRO A 29 -1.09 33.30 -1.67
N THR A 30 -0.49 33.19 -2.86
CA THR A 30 0.95 33.41 -3.06
C THR A 30 1.25 34.91 -3.07
N PRO A 31 2.06 35.44 -2.14
CA PRO A 31 2.48 36.83 -2.18
C PRO A 31 3.37 37.10 -3.40
N SER A 32 3.34 38.32 -3.94
CA SER A 32 4.21 38.71 -5.07
C SER A 32 5.69 38.47 -4.74
N GLY A 33 6.33 37.55 -5.46
CA GLY A 33 7.73 37.15 -5.23
C GLY A 33 7.97 36.27 -4.00
N GLY A 34 6.91 35.81 -3.32
CA GLY A 34 6.98 34.93 -2.16
C GLY A 34 6.61 33.48 -2.47
N ASN A 35 6.75 32.62 -1.45
CA ASN A 35 6.34 31.21 -1.53
C ASN A 35 4.86 31.06 -1.16
N THR A 36 4.18 30.06 -1.74
CA THR A 36 2.80 29.72 -1.42
C THR A 36 2.72 29.14 0.00
N PRO A 37 1.93 29.72 0.93
CA PRO A 37 1.76 29.15 2.27
C PRO A 37 0.83 27.93 2.26
N LEU A 38 1.03 27.00 3.20
CA LEU A 38 0.06 25.94 3.49
C LEU A 38 -1.06 26.51 4.36
N VAL A 39 -2.31 26.26 3.96
CA VAL A 39 -3.51 26.69 4.69
C VAL A 39 -4.51 25.56 4.82
N GLY A 40 -5.46 25.71 5.76
CA GLY A 40 -6.65 24.90 5.83
C GLY A 40 -7.75 25.47 4.92
N GLN A 41 -8.33 24.61 4.08
CA GLN A 41 -9.45 24.95 3.19
C GLN A 41 -10.57 23.91 3.28
N ASP A 42 -11.78 24.29 2.87
CA ASP A 42 -12.86 23.33 2.69
C ASP A 42 -12.46 22.25 1.68
N PRO A 43 -12.79 20.98 1.93
CA PRO A 43 -12.41 19.88 1.05
C PRO A 43 -13.06 20.05 -0.32
N HIS A 44 -12.26 19.89 -1.37
CA HIS A 44 -12.76 19.80 -2.74
C HIS A 44 -13.73 18.61 -2.88
N PRO A 45 -14.81 18.74 -3.67
CA PRO A 45 -15.59 17.59 -4.08
C PRO A 45 -14.71 16.65 -4.92
N LEU A 46 -14.96 15.33 -4.83
CA LEU A 46 -14.18 14.29 -5.53
C LEU A 46 -13.96 14.56 -7.03
N ARG A 47 -14.92 15.22 -7.68
CA ARG A 47 -14.92 15.51 -9.13
C ARG A 47 -13.92 16.60 -9.52
N GLN A 48 -13.80 17.63 -8.68
CA GLN A 48 -12.91 18.76 -8.92
C GLN A 48 -11.43 18.33 -8.88
N ALA A 49 -11.12 17.22 -8.20
CA ALA A 49 -9.78 16.67 -8.14
C ALA A 49 -9.17 16.28 -9.50
N LEU A 50 -9.98 16.09 -10.56
CA LEU A 50 -9.46 15.83 -11.91
C LEU A 50 -8.86 17.06 -12.58
N THR A 51 -9.35 18.26 -12.26
CA THR A 51 -8.96 19.52 -12.90
C THR A 51 -8.18 20.43 -11.95
N ASP A 52 -8.34 20.25 -10.64
CA ASP A 52 -7.65 20.98 -9.58
C ASP A 52 -7.13 20.00 -8.51
N GLN A 53 -5.83 19.78 -8.53
CA GLN A 53 -5.13 18.87 -7.64
C GLN A 53 -4.47 19.62 -6.46
N SER A 54 -4.86 20.86 -6.19
CA SER A 54 -4.25 21.72 -5.15
C SER A 54 -4.38 21.17 -3.73
N GLN A 55 -5.38 20.32 -3.46
CA GLN A 55 -5.59 19.68 -2.16
C GLN A 55 -5.14 18.21 -2.10
N MET A 56 -4.48 17.72 -3.16
CA MET A 56 -3.92 16.37 -3.20
C MET A 56 -2.46 16.37 -2.77
N TRP A 57 -2.14 15.52 -1.80
CA TRP A 57 -0.81 15.47 -1.18
C TRP A 57 -0.20 14.09 -1.30
N LEU A 58 0.97 14.02 -1.92
CA LEU A 58 1.73 12.79 -2.09
C LEU A 58 2.66 12.62 -0.88
N PHE A 59 2.49 11.53 -0.14
CA PHE A 59 3.38 11.15 0.96
C PHE A 59 4.44 10.19 0.40
N GLU A 60 5.65 10.71 0.20
CA GLU A 60 6.76 10.01 -0.44
C GLU A 60 7.75 9.57 0.64
N PRO A 61 7.85 8.28 0.99
CA PRO A 61 8.83 7.82 1.96
C PRO A 61 10.25 8.06 1.43
N LEU A 62 11.13 8.46 2.35
CA LEU A 62 12.56 8.54 2.12
C LEU A 62 13.18 7.14 2.17
N SER A 63 14.46 7.08 1.80
CA SER A 63 15.18 5.82 1.73
C SER A 63 15.35 5.11 3.06
N ASP A 64 15.17 5.80 4.17
CA ASP A 64 15.19 5.21 5.50
C ASP A 64 13.88 4.51 5.87
N GLY A 65 12.81 4.65 5.08
CA GLY A 65 11.50 4.07 5.36
C GLY A 65 10.80 4.68 6.59
N ARG A 66 11.38 5.71 7.22
CA ARG A 66 10.88 6.33 8.46
C ARG A 66 10.31 7.70 8.24
N HIS A 67 10.92 8.48 7.36
CA HIS A 67 10.56 9.85 7.09
C HIS A 67 9.90 10.00 5.72
N PHE A 68 9.17 11.09 5.55
CA PHE A 68 8.43 11.41 4.33
C PHE A 68 8.82 12.79 3.80
N ARG A 69 8.77 12.92 2.48
CA ARG A 69 8.53 14.20 1.83
C ARG A 69 7.05 14.27 1.47
N ILE A 70 6.43 15.40 1.78
CA ILE A 70 5.01 15.63 1.51
C ILE A 70 4.94 16.61 0.34
N ARG A 71 4.48 16.15 -0.82
CA ARG A 71 4.46 16.92 -2.08
C ARG A 71 3.04 17.32 -2.46
N ASN A 72 2.85 18.55 -2.90
CA ASN A 72 1.60 18.96 -3.53
C ASN A 72 1.52 18.44 -4.97
N ALA A 73 0.44 17.74 -5.33
CA ALA A 73 0.30 17.11 -6.64
C ALA A 73 0.21 18.14 -7.80
N GLN A 74 -0.40 19.30 -7.57
CA GLN A 74 -0.55 20.35 -8.59
C GLN A 74 0.73 21.17 -8.82
N LEU A 75 1.41 21.57 -7.74
CA LEU A 75 2.60 22.41 -7.84
C LEU A 75 3.88 21.61 -8.05
N GLY A 76 3.92 20.36 -7.58
CA GLY A 76 5.14 19.55 -7.51
C GLY A 76 6.11 19.98 -6.40
N SER A 77 5.78 21.02 -5.63
CA SER A 77 6.56 21.53 -4.49
C SER A 77 6.35 20.71 -3.21
N LEU A 78 7.34 20.74 -2.31
CA LEU A 78 7.32 20.05 -1.02
C LEU A 78 6.86 20.98 0.10
N LEU A 79 6.27 20.37 1.13
CA LEU A 79 6.01 21.00 2.41
C LEU A 79 7.34 21.34 3.12
N ASP A 80 7.50 22.59 3.51
CA ASP A 80 8.75 23.15 4.02
C ASP A 80 8.49 24.09 5.20
N VAL A 81 9.26 23.95 6.29
CA VAL A 81 9.27 24.97 7.37
C VAL A 81 10.19 26.12 6.94
N ALA A 82 9.58 27.28 6.70
CA ALA A 82 10.26 28.45 6.15
C ALA A 82 11.48 28.85 6.98
N ASP A 83 12.56 29.23 6.29
CA ASP A 83 13.81 29.73 6.88
C ASP A 83 14.43 28.84 7.97
N TRP A 84 14.07 27.55 8.01
CA TRP A 84 14.49 26.61 9.05
C TRP A 84 14.17 27.10 10.48
N THR A 85 13.17 27.96 10.64
CA THR A 85 12.89 28.56 11.94
C THR A 85 12.37 27.53 12.95
N THR A 86 12.96 27.54 14.14
CA THR A 86 12.55 26.70 15.28
C THR A 86 11.60 27.43 16.23
N ALA A 87 11.11 28.63 15.89
CA ALA A 87 10.11 29.36 16.67
C ALA A 87 8.74 28.65 16.61
N ASP A 88 7.87 28.87 17.61
CA ASP A 88 6.48 28.40 17.53
C ASP A 88 5.67 29.31 16.59
N GLY A 89 4.75 28.72 15.82
CA GLY A 89 4.00 29.45 14.81
C GLY A 89 4.78 29.72 13.53
N ALA A 90 5.91 29.04 13.33
CA ALA A 90 6.70 29.13 12.12
C ALA A 90 5.87 28.79 10.88
N SER A 91 5.95 29.62 9.84
CA SER A 91 5.21 29.41 8.59
C SER A 91 5.62 28.12 7.90
N VAL A 92 4.62 27.36 7.45
CA VAL A 92 4.82 26.20 6.58
C VAL A 92 4.43 26.61 5.16
N ILE A 93 5.35 26.40 4.22
CA ILE A 93 5.24 26.86 2.84
C ILE A 93 5.45 25.71 1.86
N LEU A 94 5.15 25.97 0.59
CA LEU A 94 5.46 25.10 -0.53
C LEU A 94 6.74 25.60 -1.17
N TYR A 95 7.76 24.75 -1.17
CA TYR A 95 9.07 25.09 -1.72
C TYR A 95 9.61 24.00 -2.65
N ARG A 96 10.50 24.39 -3.56
CA ARG A 96 11.17 23.42 -4.43
C ARG A 96 11.95 22.41 -3.58
N PRO A 97 12.13 21.15 -4.04
CA PRO A 97 12.97 20.19 -3.32
C PRO A 97 14.39 20.71 -3.10
N THR A 98 14.84 20.75 -1.85
CA THR A 98 16.22 21.12 -1.46
C THR A 98 16.99 19.95 -0.86
N GLY A 99 16.26 18.94 -0.37
CA GLY A 99 16.83 17.81 0.37
C GLY A 99 17.20 18.12 1.82
N GLY A 100 16.77 19.28 2.34
CA GLY A 100 16.97 19.67 3.73
C GLY A 100 15.98 19.01 4.70
N ALA A 101 16.41 18.77 5.94
CA ALA A 101 15.59 18.19 6.99
C ALA A 101 14.38 19.06 7.41
N ASN A 102 14.32 20.33 6.99
CA ASN A 102 13.14 21.18 7.12
C ASN A 102 12.01 20.80 6.14
N GLN A 103 12.28 19.95 5.13
CA GLN A 103 11.31 19.38 4.19
C GLN A 103 10.99 17.90 4.45
N ASP A 104 11.63 17.30 5.45
CA ASP A 104 11.45 15.91 5.81
C ASP A 104 10.55 15.83 7.06
N TRP A 105 9.62 14.88 7.06
CA TRP A 105 8.54 14.79 8.03
C TRP A 105 8.41 13.38 8.60
N THR A 106 8.08 13.28 9.89
CA THR A 106 7.68 12.04 10.55
C THR A 106 6.16 12.06 10.66
N VAL A 107 5.49 10.95 10.36
CA VAL A 107 4.04 10.82 10.52
C VAL A 107 3.77 9.74 11.55
N GLU A 108 3.19 10.13 12.67
CA GLU A 108 3.01 9.25 13.83
C GLU A 108 1.53 9.10 14.17
N TRP A 109 1.10 7.86 14.37
CA TRP A 109 -0.22 7.56 14.93
C TRP A 109 -0.37 8.16 16.33
N VAL A 110 -1.53 8.74 16.59
CA VAL A 110 -1.88 9.35 17.88
C VAL A 110 -3.04 8.60 18.52
N ASP A 111 -4.19 8.52 17.83
CA ASP A 111 -5.39 7.84 18.29
C ASP A 111 -6.33 7.46 17.14
N GLY A 112 -7.48 6.85 17.46
CA GLY A 112 -8.53 6.53 16.48
C GLY A 112 -9.93 6.55 17.09
N SER A 113 -10.91 7.01 16.30
CA SER A 113 -12.32 7.09 16.71
C SER A 113 -13.25 6.93 15.50
N ASN A 114 -14.37 6.20 15.64
CA ASN A 114 -15.38 6.01 14.59
C ASN A 114 -14.79 5.53 13.24
N GLY A 115 -13.81 4.61 13.29
CA GLY A 115 -13.15 4.09 12.09
C GLY A 115 -12.17 5.05 11.42
N VAL A 116 -11.90 6.23 12.01
CA VAL A 116 -10.90 7.18 11.52
C VAL A 116 -9.67 7.17 12.42
N SER A 117 -8.50 6.95 11.83
CA SER A 117 -7.20 7.08 12.50
C SER A 117 -6.66 8.49 12.38
N TYR A 118 -6.08 9.00 13.46
CA TYR A 118 -5.50 10.33 13.56
C TYR A 118 -4.00 10.27 13.83
N TYR A 119 -3.30 11.22 13.22
CA TYR A 119 -1.86 11.29 13.16
C TYR A 119 -1.36 12.68 13.54
N ARG A 120 -0.13 12.76 14.03
CA ARG A 120 0.63 14.00 14.09
C ARG A 120 1.72 13.97 13.03
N ILE A 121 1.97 15.13 12.42
CA ILE A 121 2.97 15.31 11.37
C ILE A 121 4.07 16.19 11.94
N ILE A 122 5.27 15.64 12.11
CA ILE A 122 6.38 16.26 12.84
C ILE A 122 7.48 16.59 11.86
N ASN A 123 7.96 17.82 11.85
CA ASN A 123 9.12 18.20 11.05
C ASN A 123 10.40 17.60 11.64
N VAL A 124 11.23 16.97 10.79
CA VAL A 124 12.44 16.27 11.22
C VAL A 124 13.48 17.22 11.82
N TYR A 125 13.61 18.43 11.28
CA TYR A 125 14.57 19.42 11.80
C TYR A 125 14.09 20.07 13.10
N THR A 126 12.91 20.67 13.10
CA THR A 126 12.43 21.48 14.23
C THR A 126 11.86 20.64 15.38
N LYS A 127 11.53 19.36 15.15
CA LYS A 127 10.85 18.46 16.09
C LYS A 127 9.46 18.95 16.52
N LYS A 128 8.84 19.82 15.72
CA LYS A 128 7.53 20.43 15.97
C LYS A 128 6.46 19.88 15.03
N CYS A 129 5.20 20.01 15.44
CA CYS A 129 4.05 19.46 14.75
C CYS A 129 3.37 20.50 13.85
N LEU A 130 2.83 20.02 12.73
CA LEU A 130 1.87 20.79 11.93
C LEU A 130 0.62 21.06 12.75
N THR A 131 0.26 22.33 12.81
CA THR A 131 -0.80 22.87 13.65
C THR A 131 -1.72 23.74 12.81
N GLN A 132 -3.00 23.36 12.70
CA GLN A 132 -4.02 24.20 12.09
C GLN A 132 -4.33 25.38 13.01
N THR A 133 -4.28 26.61 12.48
CA THR A 133 -4.82 27.79 13.18
C THR A 133 -6.19 28.19 12.61
N THR A 134 -6.95 28.96 13.37
CA THR A 134 -8.21 29.58 12.95
C THR A 134 -8.08 31.10 12.81
N THR A 135 -6.85 31.61 12.69
CA THR A 135 -6.60 33.03 12.43
C THR A 135 -6.94 33.36 10.97
N SER A 136 -7.07 34.63 10.63
CA SER A 136 -7.33 35.07 9.25
C SER A 136 -6.37 34.39 8.25
N GLY A 137 -6.93 33.81 7.18
CA GLY A 137 -6.19 33.03 6.19
C GLY A 137 -5.96 31.55 6.53
N ASN A 138 -6.39 31.09 7.70
CA ASN A 138 -6.34 29.69 8.14
C ASN A 138 -4.98 29.00 7.98
N PRO A 139 -3.84 29.64 8.32
CA PRO A 139 -2.52 29.06 8.09
C PRO A 139 -2.32 27.76 8.87
N ILE A 140 -1.55 26.87 8.28
CA ILE A 140 -1.00 25.70 8.98
C ILE A 140 0.46 26.02 9.30
N VAL A 141 0.82 25.91 10.57
CA VAL A 141 2.12 26.36 11.10
C VAL A 141 2.85 25.22 11.81
N SER A 142 4.16 25.39 12.03
CA SER A 142 4.97 24.49 12.85
C SER A 142 5.03 25.00 14.30
N SER A 143 4.54 24.20 15.24
CA SER A 143 4.47 24.55 16.67
C SER A 143 4.71 23.32 17.58
N ALA A 144 5.09 23.57 18.82
CA ALA A 144 5.28 22.54 19.83
C ALA A 144 4.03 21.64 19.98
N TRP A 145 4.25 20.34 20.25
CA TRP A 145 3.16 19.39 20.50
C TRP A 145 2.44 19.73 21.80
N VAL A 146 1.12 19.97 21.70
CA VAL A 146 0.24 20.26 22.84
C VAL A 146 -0.89 19.23 22.99
N ASP A 147 -0.84 18.15 22.21
CA ASP A 147 -1.82 17.07 22.22
C ASP A 147 -3.28 17.52 21.99
N GLY A 148 -3.46 18.52 21.12
CA GLY A 148 -4.77 19.06 20.75
C GLY A 148 -5.27 18.59 19.39
N ASP A 149 -6.58 18.60 19.17
CA ASP A 149 -7.23 18.18 17.92
C ASP A 149 -6.78 19.01 16.70
N GLN A 150 -6.29 20.23 16.89
CA GLN A 150 -5.72 21.07 15.84
C GLN A 150 -4.37 20.56 15.30
N GLN A 151 -3.72 19.62 16.00
CA GLN A 151 -2.49 18.94 15.57
C GLN A 151 -2.72 17.49 15.15
N ARG A 152 -4.00 17.07 15.04
CA ARG A 152 -4.39 15.72 14.67
C ARG A 152 -4.98 15.71 13.26
N TRP A 153 -4.43 14.84 12.42
CA TRP A 153 -4.70 14.78 10.99
C TRP A 153 -5.15 13.38 10.61
N SER A 154 -6.24 13.27 9.86
CA SER A 154 -6.65 12.02 9.21
C SER A 154 -6.27 12.05 7.74
N PHE A 155 -5.86 10.91 7.19
CA PHE A 155 -5.52 10.78 5.77
C PHE A 155 -6.56 9.91 5.07
N GLU A 156 -7.28 10.50 4.12
CA GLU A 156 -8.17 9.78 3.21
C GLU A 156 -7.44 9.55 1.88
N PRO A 157 -7.24 8.30 1.44
CA PRO A 157 -6.63 8.02 0.14
C PRO A 157 -7.41 8.68 -0.99
N VAL A 158 -6.70 9.26 -1.96
CA VAL A 158 -7.35 9.82 -3.13
C VAL A 158 -7.82 8.70 -4.05
N VAL A 159 -9.12 8.65 -4.27
CA VAL A 159 -9.80 7.77 -5.24
C VAL A 159 -10.53 8.66 -6.23
N PHE A 160 -10.16 8.59 -7.50
CA PHE A 160 -10.87 9.34 -8.54
C PHE A 160 -12.17 8.62 -8.91
N PRO A 161 -13.29 9.35 -9.05
CA PRO A 161 -14.51 8.73 -9.54
C PRO A 161 -14.29 8.22 -10.98
N PRO A 162 -14.94 7.13 -11.37
CA PRO A 162 -14.82 6.62 -12.74
C PRO A 162 -15.36 7.66 -13.72
N VAL A 163 -14.56 7.91 -14.77
CA VAL A 163 -14.92 8.77 -15.90
C VAL A 163 -15.12 7.91 -17.11
N TYR A 164 -15.99 8.37 -18.00
CA TYR A 164 -16.35 7.65 -19.20
C TYR A 164 -16.28 8.55 -20.41
N TRP A 165 -15.87 8.01 -21.54
CA TRP A 165 -16.40 8.49 -22.81
C TRP A 165 -17.55 7.58 -23.24
N ILE A 166 -18.53 8.17 -23.92
CA ILE A 166 -19.77 7.49 -24.28
C ILE A 166 -19.90 7.56 -25.79
N SER A 167 -19.87 6.41 -26.48
CA SER A 167 -19.94 6.37 -27.94
C SER A 167 -21.27 5.85 -28.44
N HIS A 168 -21.88 6.53 -29.40
CA HIS A 168 -23.04 6.07 -30.12
C HIS A 168 -22.72 4.80 -30.93
N ALA A 169 -23.55 3.77 -30.78
CA ALA A 169 -23.15 2.45 -31.22
C ALA A 169 -23.17 2.25 -32.75
N GLU A 170 -24.04 3.00 -33.45
CA GLU A 170 -24.19 2.94 -34.91
C GLU A 170 -23.12 3.76 -35.64
N THR A 171 -22.83 4.97 -35.17
CA THR A 171 -21.90 5.89 -35.86
C THR A 171 -20.48 5.86 -35.30
N GLY A 172 -20.28 5.38 -34.07
CA GLY A 172 -19.01 5.52 -33.35
C GLY A 172 -18.73 6.93 -32.84
N TRP A 173 -19.67 7.87 -32.98
CA TRP A 173 -19.51 9.24 -32.47
C TRP A 173 -19.59 9.32 -30.95
N TYR A 174 -18.92 10.29 -30.39
CA TYR A 174 -18.75 10.50 -28.95
C TYR A 174 -19.76 11.53 -28.47
N LEU A 175 -20.38 11.26 -27.32
CA LEU A 175 -21.14 12.26 -26.57
C LEU A 175 -20.21 13.40 -26.18
N GLN A 176 -20.59 14.62 -26.52
CA GLN A 176 -19.75 15.80 -26.40
C GLN A 176 -20.51 16.96 -25.77
N TYR A 177 -19.88 17.64 -24.83
CA TYR A 177 -20.28 18.94 -24.35
C TYR A 177 -19.68 20.02 -25.24
N ASP A 178 -20.53 20.82 -25.85
CA ASP A 178 -20.16 21.99 -26.65
C ASP A 178 -20.70 23.25 -25.97
N LYS A 179 -19.85 24.25 -25.73
CA LYS A 179 -20.24 25.47 -25.01
C LYS A 179 -21.32 26.29 -25.73
N SER A 180 -21.45 26.15 -27.04
CA SER A 180 -22.41 26.89 -27.86
C SER A 180 -23.71 26.11 -28.08
N ASN A 181 -23.61 24.78 -28.21
CA ASN A 181 -24.70 23.90 -28.64
C ASN A 181 -25.19 22.95 -27.54
N GLY A 182 -24.55 22.92 -26.36
CA GLY A 182 -24.92 22.04 -25.25
C GLY A 182 -24.45 20.60 -25.47
N ALA A 183 -25.33 19.62 -25.27
CA ALA A 183 -25.00 18.21 -25.48
C ALA A 183 -25.21 17.81 -26.95
N THR A 184 -24.17 17.25 -27.57
CA THR A 184 -24.15 16.81 -28.97
C THR A 184 -23.43 15.48 -29.11
N VAL A 185 -23.38 14.92 -30.32
CA VAL A 185 -22.45 13.84 -30.67
C VAL A 185 -21.60 14.21 -31.87
N GLY A 186 -20.35 13.78 -31.90
CA GLY A 186 -19.44 14.04 -33.01
C GLY A 186 -18.28 13.05 -33.11
N ASN A 187 -17.45 13.20 -34.14
CA ASN A 187 -16.20 12.43 -34.23
C ASN A 187 -15.31 12.66 -33.00
N LYS A 188 -14.41 11.70 -32.71
CA LYS A 188 -13.33 11.90 -31.73
C LYS A 188 -12.55 13.17 -32.12
N ILE A 189 -12.39 14.11 -31.18
CA ILE A 189 -11.78 15.42 -31.49
C ILE A 189 -10.26 15.31 -31.62
N SER A 190 -9.64 14.49 -30.78
CA SER A 190 -8.19 14.30 -30.75
C SER A 190 -7.84 12.85 -31.10
N ALA A 191 -6.77 12.70 -31.87
CA ALA A 191 -6.28 11.38 -32.28
C ALA A 191 -5.56 10.63 -31.14
N THR A 192 -5.17 11.31 -30.06
CA THR A 192 -4.28 10.76 -29.01
C THR A 192 -4.97 10.51 -27.68
N ALA A 193 -5.98 11.29 -27.32
CA ALA A 193 -6.74 11.16 -26.07
C ALA A 193 -8.09 11.87 -26.21
N ASP A 194 -9.09 11.40 -25.45
CA ASP A 194 -10.36 12.13 -25.35
C ASP A 194 -10.14 13.46 -24.62
N THR A 195 -10.72 14.52 -25.17
CA THR A 195 -10.71 15.85 -24.54
C THR A 195 -11.70 15.89 -23.39
N LEU A 196 -11.53 16.81 -22.43
CA LEU A 196 -12.48 16.97 -21.31
C LEU A 196 -13.94 17.16 -21.79
N SER A 197 -14.14 17.73 -22.98
CA SER A 197 -15.46 17.91 -23.61
C SER A 197 -16.17 16.60 -23.99
N GLN A 198 -15.43 15.51 -24.17
CA GLN A 198 -15.93 14.18 -24.53
C GLN A 198 -15.89 13.19 -23.34
N LEU A 199 -15.53 13.68 -22.15
CA LEU A 199 -15.47 12.92 -20.92
C LEU A 199 -16.64 13.29 -19.99
N TRP A 200 -17.20 12.27 -19.35
CA TRP A 200 -18.41 12.37 -18.55
C TRP A 200 -18.27 11.57 -17.25
N PHE A 201 -18.73 12.16 -16.15
CA PHE A 201 -18.99 11.41 -14.93
C PHE A 201 -20.35 10.74 -15.02
N LEU A 202 -20.42 9.47 -14.59
CA LEU A 202 -21.67 8.76 -14.35
C LEU A 202 -21.94 8.73 -12.85
N GLU A 203 -22.71 9.70 -12.37
CA GLU A 203 -22.94 9.90 -10.94
C GLU A 203 -24.17 9.12 -10.50
N SER A 204 -23.94 8.01 -9.84
CA SER A 204 -25.03 7.22 -9.28
C SER A 204 -25.80 8.01 -8.23
N ARG A 205 -27.13 7.91 -8.26
CA ARG A 205 -28.00 8.41 -7.21
C ARG A 205 -28.03 7.44 -6.02
N ALA A 206 -28.17 8.00 -4.82
CA ALA A 206 -28.28 7.22 -3.58
C ALA A 206 -29.70 6.64 -3.40
N ASP A 207 -30.68 7.31 -3.97
CA ASP A 207 -32.12 7.11 -3.82
C ASP A 207 -32.78 6.41 -5.03
N SER A 208 -32.04 6.12 -6.09
CA SER A 208 -32.57 5.48 -7.30
C SER A 208 -31.49 4.74 -8.10
N ASP A 209 -31.93 3.97 -9.10
CA ASP A 209 -31.05 3.34 -10.10
C ASP A 209 -30.58 4.29 -11.22
N ALA A 210 -30.92 5.57 -11.11
CA ALA A 210 -30.58 6.58 -12.09
C ALA A 210 -29.18 7.17 -11.87
N TYR A 211 -28.64 7.71 -12.95
CA TYR A 211 -27.38 8.44 -13.02
C TYR A 211 -27.64 9.88 -13.37
N VAL A 212 -26.82 10.77 -12.83
CA VAL A 212 -26.58 12.07 -13.45
C VAL A 212 -25.38 11.91 -14.38
N ILE A 213 -25.54 12.29 -15.64
CA ILE A 213 -24.44 12.26 -16.64
C ILE A 213 -23.87 13.67 -16.70
N ARG A 214 -22.75 13.91 -16.02
CA ARG A 214 -22.16 15.25 -15.82
C ARG A 214 -20.92 15.45 -16.68
N SER A 215 -20.81 16.63 -17.29
CA SER A 215 -19.62 17.01 -18.07
C SER A 215 -18.40 17.10 -17.16
N VAL A 216 -17.26 16.56 -17.61
CA VAL A 216 -15.98 16.74 -16.93
C VAL A 216 -15.41 18.14 -17.20
N GLU A 217 -15.69 18.73 -18.37
CA GLU A 217 -15.20 20.08 -18.72
C GLU A 217 -15.91 21.20 -17.93
N ASP A 218 -17.21 21.06 -17.70
CA ASP A 218 -18.01 22.01 -16.91
C ASP A 218 -18.86 21.23 -15.91
N ASP A 219 -18.38 21.16 -14.68
CA ASP A 219 -19.00 20.37 -13.60
C ASP A 219 -20.38 20.91 -13.17
N GLN A 220 -20.81 22.07 -13.66
CA GLN A 220 -22.17 22.56 -13.44
C GLN A 220 -23.14 22.00 -14.48
N LYS A 221 -22.66 21.42 -15.58
CA LYS A 221 -23.48 20.98 -16.72
C LYS A 221 -23.71 19.47 -16.71
N VAL A 222 -24.98 19.09 -16.87
CA VAL A 222 -25.43 17.71 -16.93
C VAL A 222 -26.33 17.49 -18.14
N LEU A 223 -26.42 16.24 -18.57
CA LEU A 223 -27.38 15.82 -19.59
C LEU A 223 -28.81 16.01 -19.06
N ASP A 224 -29.65 16.71 -19.82
CA ASP A 224 -30.95 17.19 -19.39
C ASP A 224 -31.99 16.99 -20.51
N LEU A 225 -33.16 16.44 -20.17
CA LEU A 225 -34.31 16.40 -21.05
C LEU A 225 -35.06 17.75 -21.02
N SER A 226 -34.98 18.48 -22.13
CA SER A 226 -35.41 19.88 -22.22
C SER A 226 -36.86 20.07 -21.75
N ASP A 227 -37.07 21.12 -20.97
CA ASP A 227 -38.37 21.59 -20.50
C ASP A 227 -39.21 20.54 -19.75
N ASN A 228 -38.57 19.48 -19.23
CA ASN A 228 -39.25 18.32 -18.64
C ASN A 228 -40.24 17.65 -19.61
N SER A 229 -40.02 17.78 -20.92
CA SER A 229 -40.93 17.23 -21.92
C SER A 229 -40.95 15.70 -21.88
N MET A 230 -42.15 15.11 -21.94
CA MET A 230 -42.34 13.66 -22.02
C MET A 230 -42.62 13.19 -23.45
N ASP A 231 -42.61 14.10 -24.43
CA ASP A 231 -42.96 13.82 -25.81
C ASP A 231 -41.78 13.19 -26.58
N ASP A 232 -42.11 12.33 -27.54
CA ASP A 232 -41.15 11.83 -28.53
C ASP A 232 -40.56 12.99 -29.35
N GLY A 233 -39.24 12.98 -29.54
CA GLY A 233 -38.51 14.03 -30.24
C GLY A 233 -38.06 15.20 -29.36
N ALA A 234 -38.40 15.19 -28.06
CA ALA A 234 -37.93 16.21 -27.12
C ALA A 234 -36.39 16.30 -27.11
N PRO A 235 -35.78 17.49 -27.23
CA PRO A 235 -34.33 17.63 -27.23
C PRO A 235 -33.69 17.17 -25.91
N VAL A 236 -32.56 16.48 -26.02
CA VAL A 236 -31.67 16.23 -24.88
C VAL A 236 -30.48 17.18 -24.99
N ILE A 237 -30.28 18.01 -23.97
CA ILE A 237 -29.34 19.12 -23.95
C ILE A 237 -28.35 19.00 -22.79
N ALA A 238 -27.44 19.97 -22.66
CA ALA A 238 -26.65 20.15 -21.44
C ALA A 238 -27.20 21.36 -20.67
N TRP A 239 -27.57 21.17 -19.42
CA TRP A 239 -28.13 22.23 -18.58
C TRP A 239 -27.49 22.28 -17.19
N THR A 240 -27.65 23.41 -16.51
CA THR A 240 -27.15 23.56 -15.13
C THR A 240 -27.86 22.56 -14.22
N TYR A 241 -27.07 21.81 -13.44
CA TYR A 241 -27.60 20.82 -12.51
C TYR A 241 -28.53 21.46 -11.46
N ASN A 242 -29.73 20.92 -11.35
CA ASN A 242 -30.73 21.31 -10.34
C ASN A 242 -31.35 20.10 -9.62
N GLY A 243 -31.00 18.88 -10.03
CA GLY A 243 -31.46 17.64 -9.40
C GLY A 243 -32.84 17.13 -9.86
N GLY A 244 -33.49 17.80 -10.81
CA GLY A 244 -34.78 17.40 -11.37
C GLY A 244 -34.76 16.00 -12.01
N MET A 245 -35.92 15.34 -12.10
CA MET A 245 -36.03 14.00 -12.71
C MET A 245 -35.65 13.99 -14.19
N ASN A 246 -35.78 15.12 -14.89
CA ASN A 246 -35.35 15.30 -16.28
C ASN A 246 -33.82 15.28 -16.46
N GLN A 247 -33.04 15.36 -15.37
CA GLN A 247 -31.57 15.25 -15.36
C GLN A 247 -31.07 13.89 -14.88
N GLN A 248 -31.99 12.93 -14.71
CA GLN A 248 -31.71 11.60 -14.20
C GLN A 248 -31.95 10.55 -15.28
N TRP A 249 -30.98 9.65 -15.44
CA TRP A 249 -30.92 8.71 -16.55
C TRP A 249 -30.67 7.28 -16.08
N VAL A 250 -31.52 6.33 -16.51
CA VAL A 250 -31.37 4.90 -16.20
C VAL A 250 -30.66 4.21 -17.36
N ILE A 251 -29.50 3.60 -17.11
CA ILE A 251 -28.66 2.98 -18.16
C ILE A 251 -28.85 1.46 -18.18
N ASN A 252 -29.52 0.89 -19.17
CA ASN A 252 -29.80 -0.56 -19.22
C ASN A 252 -28.92 -1.30 -20.25
N ASP A 253 -28.29 -2.40 -19.82
CA ASP A 253 -27.47 -3.27 -20.66
C ASP A 253 -28.33 -4.11 -21.62
N LEU A 254 -27.85 -4.32 -22.86
CA LEU A 254 -28.61 -5.00 -23.93
C LEU A 254 -28.07 -6.36 -24.35
N ALA A 255 -26.95 -6.81 -23.79
CA ALA A 255 -26.45 -8.19 -23.90
C ALA A 255 -25.38 -8.39 -22.83
N ILE A 256 -25.32 -9.59 -22.24
CA ILE A 256 -24.16 -10.08 -21.49
C ILE A 256 -23.27 -10.78 -22.53
N SER A 257 -22.55 -10.03 -23.36
CA SER A 257 -21.36 -10.61 -23.99
C SER A 257 -20.20 -10.28 -23.06
N PHE A 258 -19.24 -11.19 -22.87
CA PHE A 258 -18.03 -10.89 -22.08
C PHE A 258 -17.04 -10.01 -22.87
N ASN A 259 -17.55 -9.20 -23.80
CA ASN A 259 -16.77 -8.35 -24.70
C ASN A 259 -17.21 -6.88 -24.53
N PRO A 260 -16.46 -6.08 -23.74
CA PRO A 260 -16.76 -4.67 -23.48
C PRO A 260 -16.87 -3.80 -24.75
N ASN A 261 -16.31 -4.25 -25.88
CA ASN A 261 -16.37 -3.53 -27.15
C ASN A 261 -17.69 -3.80 -27.93
N GLU A 262 -18.39 -4.89 -27.60
CA GLU A 262 -19.69 -5.28 -28.15
C GLU A 262 -20.85 -5.00 -27.20
N ASP A 263 -20.56 -4.79 -25.91
CA ASP A 263 -21.53 -4.38 -24.90
C ASP A 263 -22.20 -3.06 -25.30
N ARG A 264 -23.53 -3.07 -25.26
CA ARG A 264 -24.36 -1.92 -25.61
C ARG A 264 -25.33 -1.63 -24.49
N VAL A 265 -25.60 -0.35 -24.31
CA VAL A 265 -26.57 0.15 -23.36
C VAL A 265 -27.63 1.00 -24.06
N LYS A 266 -28.80 1.11 -23.42
CA LYS A 266 -29.78 2.17 -23.66
C LYS A 266 -29.78 3.12 -22.47
N ILE A 267 -29.84 4.41 -22.75
CA ILE A 267 -29.91 5.45 -21.72
C ILE A 267 -31.35 5.96 -21.70
N PHE A 268 -32.10 5.61 -20.67
CA PHE A 268 -33.51 5.97 -20.48
C PHE A 268 -33.65 7.23 -19.63
N SER A 269 -34.55 8.14 -20.00
CA SER A 269 -34.98 9.21 -19.10
C SER A 269 -35.71 8.62 -17.89
N ALA A 270 -35.33 9.01 -16.68
CA ALA A 270 -36.05 8.63 -15.47
C ALA A 270 -37.43 9.32 -15.36
N LEU A 271 -37.62 10.44 -16.07
CA LEU A 271 -38.89 11.17 -16.13
C LEU A 271 -39.84 10.60 -17.19
N ALA A 272 -39.38 10.51 -18.43
CA ALA A 272 -40.23 10.21 -19.59
C ALA A 272 -40.22 8.73 -19.98
N HIS A 273 -39.30 7.91 -19.44
CA HIS A 273 -39.09 6.51 -19.80
C HIS A 273 -38.77 6.26 -21.30
N THR A 274 -38.44 7.31 -22.03
CA THR A 274 -37.92 7.31 -23.40
C THR A 274 -36.40 7.11 -23.40
N VAL A 275 -35.83 6.71 -24.53
CA VAL A 275 -34.38 6.50 -24.70
C VAL A 275 -33.73 7.66 -25.45
N ILE A 276 -32.45 7.92 -25.18
CA ILE A 276 -31.67 8.88 -25.97
C ILE A 276 -31.36 8.30 -27.35
N GLN A 277 -31.86 8.97 -28.37
CA GLN A 277 -31.62 8.70 -29.78
C GLN A 277 -30.70 9.78 -30.38
N VAL A 278 -29.80 9.36 -31.28
CA VAL A 278 -29.01 10.27 -32.10
C VAL A 278 -29.75 10.61 -33.41
N ILE A 279 -29.88 11.90 -33.70
CA ILE A 279 -30.26 12.41 -35.02
C ILE A 279 -28.99 12.78 -35.78
N GLN A 280 -28.62 11.94 -36.74
CA GLN A 280 -27.37 12.07 -37.49
C GLN A 280 -27.39 13.28 -38.45
N ARG A 281 -26.23 13.93 -38.60
CA ARG A 281 -25.92 14.90 -39.67
C ARG A 281 -24.65 14.42 -40.39
N SER A 282 -23.91 15.28 -41.09
CA SER A 282 -22.74 14.85 -41.89
C SER A 282 -21.54 14.40 -41.05
N SER A 283 -21.22 15.11 -39.96
CA SER A 283 -20.05 14.84 -39.10
C SER A 283 -20.34 14.98 -37.59
N SER A 284 -21.60 15.20 -37.25
CA SER A 284 -22.11 15.37 -35.90
C SER A 284 -23.59 15.02 -35.84
N GLY A 285 -24.18 15.03 -34.66
CA GLY A 285 -25.60 14.80 -34.46
C GLY A 285 -26.13 15.51 -33.22
N THR A 286 -27.44 15.64 -33.16
CA THR A 286 -28.17 16.12 -31.97
C THR A 286 -28.82 14.96 -31.25
N LEU A 287 -29.18 15.17 -29.99
CA LEU A 287 -29.81 14.16 -29.14
C LEU A 287 -31.30 14.47 -28.97
N GLN A 288 -32.12 13.43 -28.99
CA GLN A 288 -33.53 13.53 -28.65
C GLN A 288 -33.95 12.36 -27.77
N ALA A 289 -34.96 12.58 -26.93
CA ALA A 289 -35.69 11.53 -26.27
C ALA A 289 -36.69 10.91 -27.25
N GLN A 290 -36.71 9.59 -27.35
CA GLN A 290 -37.65 8.87 -28.21
C GLN A 290 -38.07 7.56 -27.55
N THR A 291 -39.31 7.16 -27.73
CA THR A 291 -39.78 5.81 -27.43
C THR A 291 -38.83 4.75 -28.00
N ASP A 292 -38.55 3.72 -27.23
CA ASP A 292 -37.65 2.64 -27.63
C ASP A 292 -38.21 1.87 -28.84
N LYS A 293 -37.45 1.88 -29.94
CA LYS A 293 -37.76 1.19 -31.21
C LYS A 293 -36.81 0.01 -31.45
N GLY A 294 -35.92 -0.31 -30.51
CA GLY A 294 -35.02 -1.47 -30.59
C GLY A 294 -33.93 -1.38 -31.67
N ASN A 295 -33.68 -0.21 -32.24
CA ASN A 295 -32.70 -0.03 -33.32
C ASN A 295 -31.36 0.54 -32.82
N MET A 296 -30.33 0.51 -33.67
CA MET A 296 -28.97 0.91 -33.28
C MET A 296 -28.81 2.42 -33.00
N SER A 297 -29.67 3.27 -33.56
CA SER A 297 -29.63 4.72 -33.35
C SER A 297 -29.98 5.16 -31.91
N GLN A 298 -30.44 4.20 -31.09
CA GLN A 298 -30.82 4.37 -29.69
C GLN A 298 -29.88 3.61 -28.73
N THR A 299 -28.74 3.14 -29.24
CA THR A 299 -27.81 2.32 -28.46
C THR A 299 -26.45 2.99 -28.35
N TRP A 300 -25.82 2.79 -27.19
CA TRP A 300 -24.59 3.47 -26.78
C TRP A 300 -23.60 2.43 -26.25
N ARG A 301 -22.33 2.82 -26.15
CA ARG A 301 -21.29 2.06 -25.46
C ARG A 301 -20.65 2.97 -24.41
N LEU A 302 -20.40 2.41 -23.23
CA LEU A 302 -19.72 3.10 -22.14
C LEU A 302 -18.28 2.61 -22.07
N HIS A 303 -17.34 3.53 -22.13
CA HIS A 303 -15.92 3.19 -22.06
C HIS A 303 -15.32 3.90 -20.86
N GLN A 304 -14.83 3.13 -19.88
CA GLN A 304 -14.18 3.70 -18.73
C GLN A 304 -12.82 4.30 -19.13
N TYR A 305 -12.61 5.55 -18.76
CA TYR A 305 -11.38 6.28 -19.02
C TYR A 305 -10.24 5.76 -18.14
N PRO A 306 -9.09 5.38 -18.72
CA PRO A 306 -7.96 4.88 -17.95
C PRO A 306 -7.28 6.04 -17.22
N PHE A 307 -7.37 6.04 -15.88
CA PHE A 307 -6.68 7.03 -15.06
C PHE A 307 -5.24 6.63 -14.77
N ALA A 308 -4.34 7.60 -14.91
CA ALA A 308 -2.97 7.44 -14.48
C ALA A 308 -2.88 7.45 -12.94
N PRO A 309 -2.06 6.59 -12.32
CA PRO A 309 -1.75 6.72 -10.90
C PRO A 309 -0.97 8.02 -10.65
N VAL A 310 -1.35 8.75 -9.61
CA VAL A 310 -0.70 9.99 -9.18
C VAL A 310 0.51 9.77 -8.26
N TYR A 311 0.68 8.54 -7.77
CA TYR A 311 1.78 8.09 -6.93
C TYR A 311 2.87 7.38 -7.75
N TRP A 312 4.00 7.10 -7.11
CA TRP A 312 5.08 6.33 -7.73
C TRP A 312 4.62 4.91 -8.03
N THR A 313 4.77 4.51 -9.28
CA THR A 313 4.30 3.24 -9.84
C THR A 313 5.43 2.58 -10.65
N THR A 314 5.45 1.27 -10.73
CA THR A 314 6.12 0.59 -11.83
C THR A 314 5.14 0.47 -13.01
N ILE A 315 5.66 0.33 -14.23
CA ILE A 315 4.87 0.21 -15.45
C ILE A 315 5.27 -1.13 -16.09
N GLN A 316 4.39 -2.13 -16.04
CA GLN A 316 4.66 -3.50 -16.45
C GLN A 316 4.01 -3.80 -17.80
N ASN A 317 4.76 -4.40 -18.71
CA ASN A 317 4.23 -4.86 -19.98
C ASN A 317 3.50 -6.19 -19.80
N LEU A 318 2.26 -6.28 -20.30
CA LEU A 318 1.40 -7.46 -20.07
C LEU A 318 1.84 -8.69 -20.86
N LYS A 319 2.56 -8.52 -21.98
CA LYS A 319 3.05 -9.65 -22.78
C LYS A 319 4.31 -10.28 -22.19
N SER A 320 5.28 -9.46 -21.81
CA SER A 320 6.59 -9.93 -21.34
C SER A 320 6.66 -10.08 -19.81
N GLY A 321 5.77 -9.42 -19.06
CA GLY A 321 5.86 -9.34 -17.61
C GLY A 321 7.01 -8.44 -17.09
N THR A 322 7.80 -7.85 -17.99
CA THR A 322 8.91 -6.96 -17.62
C THR A 322 8.44 -5.51 -17.48
N PHE A 323 9.21 -4.71 -16.74
CA PHE A 323 8.89 -3.34 -16.35
C PHE A 323 9.75 -2.32 -17.09
N LEU A 324 9.20 -1.12 -17.23
CA LEU A 324 9.90 0.03 -17.78
C LEU A 324 11.00 0.50 -16.81
N ARG A 325 12.24 0.64 -17.31
CA ARG A 325 13.41 1.09 -16.55
C ARG A 325 14.13 2.22 -17.25
N GLN A 326 14.65 3.17 -16.49
CA GLN A 326 15.62 4.15 -16.96
C GLN A 326 17.05 3.72 -16.63
N ASN A 327 17.96 3.80 -17.59
CA ASN A 327 19.39 3.77 -17.36
C ASN A 327 20.06 4.90 -18.16
N SER A 328 20.57 5.91 -17.46
CA SER A 328 21.02 7.16 -18.09
C SER A 328 19.91 7.74 -18.98
N SER A 329 20.19 8.03 -20.25
CA SER A 329 19.20 8.50 -21.24
C SER A 329 18.42 7.38 -21.92
N SER A 330 18.75 6.11 -21.67
CA SER A 330 18.06 4.97 -22.27
C SER A 330 16.87 4.53 -21.42
N VAL A 331 15.78 4.17 -22.09
CA VAL A 331 14.61 3.51 -21.50
C VAL A 331 14.60 2.07 -22.00
N MET A 332 14.51 1.11 -21.09
CA MET A 332 14.72 -0.32 -21.38
C MET A 332 13.85 -1.24 -20.52
N PRO A 333 13.65 -2.50 -20.90
CA PRO A 333 13.00 -3.52 -20.07
C PRO A 333 13.79 -3.88 -18.81
N SER A 334 13.09 -4.30 -17.75
CA SER A 334 13.67 -4.82 -16.50
C SER A 334 12.78 -5.91 -15.89
N SER A 335 13.33 -6.82 -15.07
CA SER A 335 12.53 -7.77 -14.29
C SER A 335 11.69 -7.11 -13.19
N GLY A 336 11.90 -5.82 -12.92
CA GLY A 336 11.11 -5.03 -11.97
C GLY A 336 11.96 -4.27 -10.98
N ALA A 337 11.35 -3.84 -9.87
CA ALA A 337 12.09 -3.22 -8.78
C ALA A 337 12.83 -4.30 -8.02
N ALA A 338 14.16 -4.28 -8.07
CA ALA A 338 14.97 -5.21 -7.28
C ALA A 338 14.77 -4.95 -5.78
N ASN A 339 14.59 -3.69 -5.38
CA ASN A 339 14.45 -3.25 -4.00
C ASN A 339 13.62 -1.95 -3.91
N ALA A 340 13.30 -1.48 -2.70
CA ALA A 340 12.47 -0.28 -2.50
C ALA A 340 13.11 1.01 -3.03
N LEU A 341 14.45 1.04 -3.15
CA LEU A 341 15.22 2.15 -3.71
C LEU A 341 15.61 1.98 -5.16
N ASP A 342 15.12 0.95 -5.86
CA ASP A 342 15.29 0.88 -7.30
C ASP A 342 14.37 1.92 -7.96
N PHE A 343 14.78 3.17 -7.86
CA PHE A 343 14.10 4.34 -8.40
C PHE A 343 14.17 4.36 -9.93
N SER A 344 14.99 3.50 -10.54
CA SER A 344 15.16 3.42 -11.98
C SER A 344 13.93 2.84 -12.69
N VAL A 345 13.12 2.03 -12.01
CA VAL A 345 11.86 1.48 -12.53
C VAL A 345 10.60 2.16 -12.00
N GLN A 346 10.76 3.21 -11.20
CA GLN A 346 9.66 3.92 -10.56
C GLN A 346 9.34 5.19 -11.32
N TRP A 347 8.11 5.27 -11.79
CA TRP A 347 7.59 6.32 -12.64
C TRP A 347 6.41 6.99 -11.97
N ARG A 348 6.15 8.24 -12.34
CA ARG A 348 4.95 8.95 -11.96
C ARG A 348 4.40 9.68 -13.16
N PHE A 349 3.09 9.62 -13.31
CA PHE A 349 2.36 10.38 -14.30
C PHE A 349 2.06 11.76 -13.73
N VAL A 350 2.71 12.78 -14.27
CA VAL A 350 2.49 14.17 -13.89
C VAL A 350 1.62 14.83 -14.96
N PRO A 351 0.37 15.22 -14.66
CA PRO A 351 -0.52 15.82 -15.64
C PRO A 351 0.04 17.16 -16.14
N ASP A 352 -0.19 17.47 -17.41
CA ASP A 352 0.13 18.78 -17.95
C ASP A 352 -0.85 19.84 -17.44
N ARG A 353 -0.35 21.03 -17.13
CA ARG A 353 -1.16 22.12 -16.56
C ARG A 353 -2.23 22.64 -17.52
N ASN A 354 -1.96 22.61 -18.83
CA ASN A 354 -2.88 23.12 -19.85
C ASN A 354 -3.72 22.01 -20.46
N GLN A 355 -3.21 20.77 -20.43
CA GLN A 355 -3.86 19.58 -20.99
C GLN A 355 -3.81 18.44 -19.95
N PRO A 356 -4.67 18.46 -18.91
CA PRO A 356 -4.58 17.52 -17.79
C PRO A 356 -4.81 16.04 -18.15
N HIS A 357 -5.26 15.76 -19.38
CA HIS A 357 -5.40 14.44 -19.98
C HIS A 357 -4.10 13.94 -20.66
N HIS A 358 -3.06 14.76 -20.70
CA HIS A 358 -1.72 14.40 -21.15
C HIS A 358 -0.75 14.44 -19.97
N TYR A 359 0.20 13.52 -19.97
CA TYR A 359 1.05 13.23 -18.83
C TYR A 359 2.52 13.25 -19.23
N ARG A 360 3.35 13.74 -18.31
CA ARG A 360 4.79 13.47 -18.32
C ARG A 360 5.05 12.27 -17.44
N LEU A 361 5.77 11.28 -17.97
CA LEU A 361 6.24 10.15 -17.20
C LEU A 361 7.59 10.51 -16.60
N VAL A 362 7.60 10.86 -15.32
CA VAL A 362 8.79 11.29 -14.58
C VAL A 362 9.39 10.09 -13.85
N ASN A 363 10.70 9.88 -13.96
CA ASN A 363 11.41 8.87 -13.19
C ASN A 363 11.77 9.36 -11.77
N ARG A 364 11.66 8.50 -10.76
CA ARG A 364 11.93 8.85 -9.34
C ARG A 364 13.39 9.17 -9.07
N GLY A 365 14.32 8.45 -9.69
CA GLY A 365 15.73 8.54 -9.38
C GLY A 365 16.39 9.77 -9.98
N THR A 366 15.99 10.12 -11.20
CA THR A 366 16.63 11.18 -12.00
C THR A 366 15.79 12.44 -12.11
N ASN A 367 14.47 12.37 -11.84
CA ASN A 367 13.47 13.38 -12.24
C ASN A 367 13.43 13.66 -13.75
N TRP A 368 13.99 12.77 -14.57
CA TRP A 368 13.93 12.87 -16.03
C TRP A 368 12.57 12.44 -16.53
N VAL A 369 12.16 12.99 -17.67
CA VAL A 369 10.93 12.65 -18.38
C VAL A 369 11.22 11.70 -19.54
N ILE A 370 10.27 10.83 -19.84
CA ILE A 370 10.32 10.03 -21.08
C ILE A 370 9.97 10.92 -22.27
N LEU A 371 10.78 10.83 -23.32
CA LEU A 371 10.63 11.56 -24.58
C LEU A 371 10.37 10.60 -25.74
N GLY A 372 9.36 10.90 -26.55
CA GLY A 372 9.15 10.28 -27.86
C GLY A 372 9.94 11.02 -28.94
N ARG A 373 10.65 10.27 -29.79
CA ARG A 373 11.49 10.76 -30.89
C ARG A 373 11.01 10.21 -32.23
N SER A 374 11.22 10.97 -33.30
CA SER A 374 10.90 10.56 -34.67
C SER A 374 11.94 9.64 -35.32
N ALA A 375 13.09 9.45 -34.66
CA ALA A 375 14.20 8.60 -35.12
C ALA A 375 14.69 7.72 -33.96
N SER A 376 15.29 6.58 -34.28
CA SER A 376 15.83 5.64 -33.28
C SER A 376 17.01 6.25 -32.51
N PRO A 377 17.10 6.06 -31.18
CA PRO A 377 16.09 5.43 -30.32
C PRO A 377 14.83 6.30 -30.24
N THR A 378 13.67 5.70 -30.52
CA THR A 378 12.40 6.43 -30.61
C THR A 378 11.84 6.78 -29.23
N VAL A 379 12.43 6.21 -28.16
CA VAL A 379 12.13 6.50 -26.77
C VAL A 379 13.43 6.76 -26.02
N THR A 380 13.53 7.90 -25.34
CA THR A 380 14.67 8.26 -24.49
C THR A 380 14.19 8.87 -23.18
N ALA A 381 15.09 9.07 -22.22
CA ALA A 381 14.85 9.88 -21.03
C ALA A 381 15.81 11.08 -21.00
N ALA A 382 15.32 12.24 -20.56
CA ALA A 382 16.15 13.44 -20.38
C ALA A 382 15.57 14.37 -19.29
N GLU A 383 16.39 15.32 -18.82
CA GLU A 383 15.88 16.42 -17.99
C GLU A 383 14.76 17.16 -18.71
N GLN A 384 13.78 17.62 -17.95
CA GLN A 384 12.68 18.38 -18.54
C GLN A 384 13.17 19.73 -19.06
N ASN A 385 13.23 19.87 -20.37
CA ASN A 385 13.45 21.15 -21.05
C ASN A 385 12.13 21.66 -21.65
N ARG A 386 11.74 22.89 -21.32
CA ARG A 386 10.50 23.50 -21.83
C ARG A 386 10.52 23.70 -23.36
N GLU A 387 11.69 23.69 -23.98
CA GLU A 387 11.84 23.81 -25.44
C GLU A 387 11.81 22.46 -26.15
N GLU A 388 12.05 21.35 -25.42
CA GLU A 388 12.13 20.02 -25.99
C GLU A 388 10.74 19.41 -26.14
N ARG A 389 10.38 19.07 -27.38
CA ARG A 389 9.08 18.48 -27.72
C ARG A 389 9.12 16.96 -27.57
N GLY A 390 8.00 16.37 -27.14
CA GLY A 390 7.79 14.91 -27.11
C GLY A 390 7.74 14.30 -25.71
N ASP A 391 7.68 15.14 -24.66
CA ASP A 391 7.57 14.75 -23.25
C ASP A 391 6.14 14.43 -22.79
N LEU A 392 5.15 14.75 -23.63
CA LEU A 392 3.74 14.50 -23.35
C LEU A 392 3.27 13.18 -23.95
N TRP A 393 2.56 12.42 -23.12
CA TRP A 393 2.00 11.13 -23.41
C TRP A 393 0.52 11.09 -23.02
N ALA A 394 -0.31 10.56 -23.90
CA ALA A 394 -1.69 10.22 -23.64
C ALA A 394 -1.81 8.77 -23.11
N ILE A 395 -2.89 8.50 -22.38
CA ILE A 395 -3.25 7.15 -21.97
C ILE A 395 -4.52 6.76 -22.72
N GLU A 396 -4.47 5.63 -23.41
CA GLU A 396 -5.61 5.04 -24.11
C GLU A 396 -5.88 3.63 -23.56
N ARG A 397 -7.12 3.16 -23.72
CA ARG A 397 -7.47 1.78 -23.36
C ARG A 397 -6.83 0.82 -24.37
N ALA A 398 -6.21 -0.27 -23.91
CA ALA A 398 -5.62 -1.29 -24.78
C ALA A 398 -5.80 -2.70 -24.17
N GLY A 399 -6.78 -3.45 -24.68
CA GLY A 399 -7.12 -4.77 -24.13
C GLY A 399 -7.46 -4.71 -22.63
N PRO A 400 -6.85 -5.58 -21.79
CA PRO A 400 -6.98 -5.53 -20.33
C PRO A 400 -6.07 -4.46 -19.66
N GLY A 401 -5.26 -3.72 -20.40
CA GLY A 401 -4.37 -2.69 -19.87
C GLY A 401 -4.54 -1.32 -20.54
N ILE A 402 -3.47 -0.54 -20.52
CA ILE A 402 -3.37 0.79 -21.13
C ILE A 402 -2.33 0.81 -22.24
N ALA A 403 -2.53 1.67 -23.25
CA ALA A 403 -1.50 2.12 -24.17
C ALA A 403 -1.02 3.52 -23.73
N ILE A 404 0.29 3.76 -23.83
CA ILE A 404 0.92 5.03 -23.49
C ILE A 404 1.41 5.65 -24.80
N VAL A 405 0.70 6.65 -25.32
CA VAL A 405 0.83 7.14 -26.70
C VAL A 405 1.46 8.53 -26.71
N ASN A 406 2.57 8.70 -27.42
CA ASN A 406 3.22 10.01 -27.51
C ASN A 406 2.34 10.99 -28.28
N THR A 407 2.18 12.21 -27.77
CA THR A 407 1.25 13.18 -28.37
C THR A 407 1.77 13.82 -29.66
N ILE A 408 3.05 13.62 -30.01
CA ILE A 408 3.68 14.21 -31.19
C ILE A 408 4.01 13.15 -32.23
N THR A 409 4.68 12.08 -31.83
CA THR A 409 5.06 11.01 -32.76
C THR A 409 3.91 10.05 -33.05
N VAL A 410 2.82 10.12 -32.26
CA VAL A 410 1.67 9.21 -32.25
C VAL A 410 2.05 7.73 -32.04
N GLY A 411 3.30 7.48 -31.64
CA GLY A 411 3.80 6.16 -31.33
C GLY A 411 3.40 5.74 -29.92
N ALA A 412 2.85 4.54 -29.77
CA ALA A 412 2.61 3.89 -28.49
C ALA A 412 3.91 3.25 -27.97
N LEU A 413 4.18 3.41 -26.68
CA LEU A 413 5.27 2.75 -25.97
C LEU A 413 5.13 1.22 -26.12
N ASP A 414 6.18 0.56 -26.60
CA ASP A 414 6.17 -0.83 -27.07
C ASP A 414 7.38 -1.62 -26.55
N HIS A 415 7.15 -2.89 -26.22
CA HIS A 415 8.19 -3.92 -26.10
C HIS A 415 8.61 -4.44 -27.48
N TYR A 416 9.64 -3.84 -28.05
CA TYR A 416 10.15 -4.20 -29.36
C TYR A 416 11.13 -5.39 -29.32
N ALA A 417 11.34 -6.03 -30.49
CA ALA A 417 12.30 -7.10 -30.71
C ALA A 417 12.16 -8.31 -29.75
N GLY A 418 10.93 -8.70 -29.40
CA GLY A 418 10.70 -9.81 -28.47
C GLY A 418 10.87 -9.43 -26.99
N GLY A 419 10.84 -8.13 -26.68
CA GLY A 419 10.92 -7.61 -25.31
C GLY A 419 12.33 -7.24 -24.85
N THR A 420 13.27 -7.02 -25.77
CA THR A 420 14.65 -6.64 -25.45
C THR A 420 14.88 -5.13 -25.43
N THR A 421 14.03 -4.35 -26.09
CA THR A 421 14.14 -2.88 -26.15
C THR A 421 12.79 -2.21 -25.98
N ILE A 422 12.81 -0.93 -25.61
CA ILE A 422 11.62 -0.07 -25.55
C ILE A 422 11.70 0.92 -26.70
N GLU A 423 10.66 0.95 -27.52
CA GLU A 423 10.51 1.87 -28.65
C GLU A 423 9.06 2.38 -28.71
N ALA A 424 8.79 3.40 -29.52
CA ALA A 424 7.47 3.96 -29.77
C ALA A 424 7.09 3.72 -31.23
N TYR A 425 6.10 2.85 -31.46
CA TYR A 425 5.63 2.47 -32.79
C TYR A 425 4.18 2.90 -33.03
N PRO A 426 3.73 3.05 -34.30
CA PRO A 426 2.37 3.45 -34.60
C PRO A 426 1.34 2.64 -33.80
N ASN A 427 0.41 3.34 -33.14
CA ASN A 427 -0.63 2.69 -32.37
C ASN A 427 -1.64 2.01 -33.32
N ASN A 428 -1.39 0.74 -33.65
CA ASN A 428 -2.19 -0.03 -34.62
C ASN A 428 -3.46 -0.64 -34.01
N GLY A 429 -3.87 -0.21 -32.81
CA GLY A 429 -5.12 -0.63 -32.15
C GLY A 429 -4.93 -1.45 -30.88
N VAL A 430 -6.05 -1.72 -30.21
CA VAL A 430 -6.15 -2.30 -28.86
C VAL A 430 -5.63 -3.74 -28.72
N ASP A 431 -5.41 -4.45 -29.82
CA ASP A 431 -5.08 -5.88 -29.82
C ASP A 431 -3.57 -6.19 -29.80
N ASN A 432 -2.70 -5.18 -29.96
CA ASN A 432 -1.25 -5.43 -29.86
C ASN A 432 -0.82 -5.57 -28.40
N VAL A 433 -0.71 -6.82 -27.93
CA VAL A 433 -0.26 -7.19 -26.58
C VAL A 433 1.09 -6.59 -26.18
N LEU A 434 1.96 -6.21 -27.13
CA LEU A 434 3.26 -5.60 -26.83
C LEU A 434 3.15 -4.13 -26.40
N HIS A 435 2.04 -3.44 -26.71
CA HIS A 435 1.78 -2.05 -26.31
C HIS A 435 0.84 -1.97 -25.09
N GLN A 436 0.47 -3.11 -24.50
CA GLN A 436 -0.43 -3.18 -23.36
C GLN A 436 0.35 -3.17 -22.05
N TRP A 437 0.08 -2.17 -21.24
CA TRP A 437 0.76 -1.93 -19.97
C TRP A 437 -0.22 -1.96 -18.80
N VAL A 438 0.28 -2.32 -17.63
CA VAL A 438 -0.42 -2.13 -16.35
C VAL A 438 0.46 -1.28 -15.44
N THR A 439 -0.16 -0.32 -14.76
CA THR A 439 0.52 0.47 -13.74
C THR A 439 0.32 -0.18 -12.39
N VAL A 440 1.42 -0.38 -11.68
CA VAL A 440 1.51 -1.12 -10.45
C VAL A 440 2.07 -0.22 -9.36
N GLN A 441 1.33 0.00 -8.27
CA GLN A 441 1.88 0.72 -7.11
C GLN A 441 3.13 0.00 -6.60
N VAL A 442 4.21 0.77 -6.39
CA VAL A 442 5.52 0.23 -5.98
C VAL A 442 5.47 -0.38 -4.58
N SER A 443 4.56 0.10 -3.73
CA SER A 443 4.50 -0.24 -2.30
C SER A 443 4.51 -1.76 -2.07
N ASP A 444 5.49 -2.19 -1.27
CA ASP A 444 5.63 -3.52 -0.66
C ASP A 444 5.74 -4.75 -1.56
N ARG A 445 5.88 -4.59 -2.88
CA ARG A 445 5.89 -5.74 -3.81
C ARG A 445 7.06 -6.70 -3.71
N VAL A 446 8.17 -6.32 -3.08
CA VAL A 446 9.25 -7.29 -2.83
C VAL A 446 8.94 -7.99 -1.50
N PRO A 447 8.48 -9.26 -1.51
CA PRO A 447 8.35 -10.02 -0.28
C PRO A 447 9.69 -9.99 0.43
N SER A 448 9.66 -9.51 1.65
CA SER A 448 10.86 -9.25 2.44
C SER A 448 10.61 -9.67 3.87
N PHE A 449 11.71 -9.87 4.58
CA PHE A 449 11.71 -10.34 5.94
C PHE A 449 12.87 -9.71 6.70
N ALA A 450 12.65 -9.53 7.99
CA ALA A 450 13.69 -9.33 8.94
C ALA A 450 14.27 -10.69 9.33
N LEU A 451 15.60 -10.77 9.42
CA LEU A 451 16.31 -11.93 9.95
C LEU A 451 16.47 -11.75 11.46
N VAL A 452 15.62 -12.43 12.23
CA VAL A 452 15.59 -12.31 13.70
C VAL A 452 16.35 -13.48 14.33
N ASN A 453 17.34 -13.17 15.16
CA ASN A 453 18.10 -14.20 15.86
C ASN A 453 17.28 -14.81 17.01
N SER A 454 17.19 -16.15 17.06
CA SER A 454 16.37 -16.86 18.05
C SER A 454 16.84 -16.72 19.50
N ARG A 455 18.15 -16.46 19.70
CA ARG A 455 18.75 -16.33 21.03
C ARG A 455 18.51 -14.94 21.59
N THR A 456 18.67 -13.91 20.76
CA THR A 456 18.74 -12.52 21.24
C THR A 456 17.55 -11.67 20.83
N GLY A 457 16.64 -12.18 20.00
CA GLY A 457 15.51 -11.41 19.46
C GLY A 457 15.93 -10.19 18.64
N ARG A 458 17.23 -10.06 18.32
CA ARG A 458 17.77 -8.95 17.54
C ARG A 458 17.64 -9.27 16.06
N SER A 459 17.25 -8.27 15.29
CA SER A 459 17.07 -8.36 13.85
C SER A 459 18.30 -7.84 13.11
N LEU A 460 18.71 -8.51 12.04
CA LEU A 460 19.78 -8.06 11.15
C LEU A 460 19.40 -6.73 10.50
N MET A 461 20.29 -5.74 10.59
CA MET A 461 20.04 -4.36 10.16
C MET A 461 21.20 -3.84 9.32
N LEU A 462 20.87 -3.21 8.19
CA LEU A 462 21.81 -2.38 7.43
C LEU A 462 22.00 -1.04 8.15
N LYS A 463 23.25 -0.67 8.44
CA LYS A 463 23.56 0.63 9.04
C LYS A 463 23.76 1.68 7.94
N SER A 464 22.83 2.64 7.83
CA SER A 464 23.00 3.80 6.94
C SER A 464 23.90 4.86 7.62
N SER A 465 25.21 4.82 7.41
CA SER A 465 26.08 5.97 7.73
C SER A 465 26.78 6.48 6.49
N LYS A 466 26.64 7.79 6.21
CA LYS A 466 27.47 8.55 5.26
C LYS A 466 28.89 8.81 5.78
N GLU A 467 29.20 8.38 7.00
CA GLU A 467 30.50 8.53 7.63
C GLU A 467 31.23 7.18 7.61
N SER A 468 32.31 7.12 6.85
CA SER A 468 33.25 6.01 6.60
C SER A 468 32.82 4.95 5.57
N ASP A 469 33.80 4.52 4.75
CA ASP A 469 33.73 3.54 3.64
C ASP A 469 33.33 2.11 4.06
N GLU A 470 32.74 1.92 5.23
CA GLU A 470 32.20 0.65 5.72
C GLU A 470 30.67 0.74 5.80
N GLN A 471 29.97 0.25 4.77
CA GLN A 471 28.55 -0.07 4.91
C GLN A 471 28.41 -1.27 5.86
N GLY A 472 28.31 -0.98 7.16
CA GLY A 472 28.27 -2.00 8.21
C GLY A 472 26.91 -2.70 8.32
N VAL A 473 26.95 -3.99 8.63
CA VAL A 473 25.77 -4.77 9.06
C VAL A 473 25.83 -4.92 10.58
N THR A 474 24.73 -4.66 11.25
CA THR A 474 24.59 -4.76 12.71
C THR A 474 23.31 -5.52 13.03
N THR A 475 22.96 -5.65 14.31
CA THR A 475 21.65 -6.13 14.72
C THR A 475 20.97 -5.12 15.64
N SER A 476 19.66 -4.98 15.54
CA SER A 476 18.84 -4.06 16.36
C SER A 476 17.82 -4.85 17.20
N PRO A 477 17.62 -4.50 18.48
CA PRO A 477 16.67 -5.21 19.35
C PRO A 477 15.23 -4.85 18.98
N ASP A 478 14.36 -5.85 18.83
CA ASP A 478 12.90 -5.69 18.62
C ASP A 478 12.48 -4.85 17.40
N VAL A 479 13.35 -4.68 16.41
CA VAL A 479 13.04 -3.94 15.18
C VAL A 479 12.90 -4.88 14.00
N VAL A 480 11.67 -5.14 13.58
CA VAL A 480 11.35 -5.99 12.41
C VAL A 480 10.84 -5.14 11.25
N ASN A 481 9.90 -4.22 11.49
CA ASN A 481 9.20 -3.48 10.43
C ASN A 481 10.01 -2.40 9.73
N ASP A 482 11.17 -2.06 10.29
CA ASP A 482 12.01 -1.03 9.74
C ASP A 482 12.60 -1.49 8.42
N TRP A 483 12.56 -0.63 7.40
CA TRP A 483 13.10 -0.99 6.09
C TRP A 483 14.58 -1.37 6.16
N SER A 484 15.37 -0.74 7.03
CA SER A 484 16.78 -1.10 7.24
C SER A 484 16.98 -2.50 7.82
N ASN A 485 15.93 -3.11 8.37
CA ASN A 485 15.91 -4.47 8.87
C ASN A 485 15.32 -5.48 7.88
N GLN A 486 14.82 -5.02 6.73
CA GLN A 486 14.13 -5.87 5.76
C GLN A 486 15.08 -6.31 4.64
N TRP A 487 15.06 -7.61 4.35
CA TRP A 487 15.90 -8.28 3.38
C TRP A 487 15.04 -9.16 2.46
N PHE A 488 15.52 -9.47 1.27
CA PHE A 488 14.91 -10.46 0.38
C PHE A 488 15.97 -11.45 -0.14
N LEU A 489 15.52 -12.61 -0.62
CA LEU A 489 16.39 -13.62 -1.21
C LEU A 489 16.33 -13.54 -2.73
N ASP A 490 17.50 -13.51 -3.37
CA ASP A 490 17.64 -13.75 -4.80
C ASP A 490 18.28 -15.12 -5.03
N ASN A 491 17.69 -15.95 -5.89
CA ASN A 491 18.13 -17.33 -6.11
C ASN A 491 19.18 -17.36 -7.23
N LEU A 492 20.38 -17.84 -6.91
CA LEU A 492 21.55 -17.82 -7.78
C LEU A 492 21.87 -19.19 -8.40
N SER A 493 21.09 -20.22 -8.05
CA SER A 493 21.32 -21.61 -8.47
C SER A 493 20.93 -21.89 -9.93
N GLY A 494 20.27 -20.95 -10.61
CA GLY A 494 19.63 -21.16 -11.92
C GLY A 494 18.39 -22.05 -11.84
N GLU A 495 17.69 -22.23 -12.97
CA GLU A 495 16.49 -23.09 -13.07
C GLU A 495 16.79 -24.61 -13.12
N ASP A 496 18.07 -25.02 -13.00
CA ASP A 496 18.48 -26.41 -13.26
C ASP A 496 18.68 -27.25 -11.98
N GLY A 497 18.09 -26.87 -10.84
CA GLY A 497 17.87 -27.78 -9.71
C GLY A 497 19.13 -28.42 -9.12
N SER A 498 20.14 -27.62 -8.76
CA SER A 498 21.23 -28.12 -7.93
C SER A 498 20.71 -28.56 -6.55
N ASP A 499 21.23 -29.66 -6.01
CA ASP A 499 20.88 -30.27 -4.70
C ASP A 499 21.02 -29.34 -3.47
N SER A 500 21.55 -28.12 -3.62
CA SER A 500 21.74 -27.17 -2.52
C SER A 500 21.58 -25.73 -3.03
N PRO A 501 20.36 -25.18 -3.01
CA PRO A 501 20.10 -23.89 -3.62
C PRO A 501 20.83 -22.78 -2.86
N THR A 502 21.28 -21.80 -3.63
CA THR A 502 22.18 -20.75 -3.19
C THR A 502 21.52 -19.39 -3.38
N TYR A 503 21.62 -18.53 -2.37
CA TYR A 503 20.92 -17.27 -2.32
C TYR A 503 21.87 -16.10 -2.09
N ALA A 504 21.60 -14.97 -2.74
CA ALA A 504 22.01 -13.67 -2.23
C ALA A 504 20.96 -13.19 -1.21
N ILE A 505 21.41 -12.68 -0.07
CA ILE A 505 20.55 -12.01 0.91
C ILE A 505 20.73 -10.51 0.69
N ILE A 506 19.68 -9.86 0.17
CA ILE A 506 19.77 -8.50 -0.37
C ILE A 506 18.95 -7.56 0.49
N SER A 507 19.54 -6.43 0.87
CA SER A 507 18.85 -5.38 1.61
C SER A 507 17.70 -4.79 0.80
N LYS A 508 16.48 -4.78 1.37
CA LYS A 508 15.29 -4.18 0.74
C LYS A 508 15.46 -2.68 0.52
N VAL A 509 16.27 -2.02 1.35
CA VAL A 509 16.55 -0.61 1.19
C VAL A 509 17.60 -0.41 0.12
N SER A 510 18.84 -0.81 0.36
CA SER A 510 19.96 -0.39 -0.49
C SER A 510 20.18 -1.22 -1.75
N GLY A 511 19.63 -2.44 -1.81
CA GLY A 511 20.04 -3.43 -2.80
C GLY A 511 21.43 -4.03 -2.55
N THR A 512 22.12 -3.66 -1.46
CA THR A 512 23.43 -4.27 -1.13
C THR A 512 23.25 -5.68 -0.61
N VAL A 513 24.23 -6.53 -0.94
CA VAL A 513 24.21 -7.97 -0.65
C VAL A 513 24.97 -8.24 0.64
N LEU A 514 24.46 -9.16 1.47
CA LEU A 514 25.14 -9.61 2.68
C LEU A 514 26.42 -10.37 2.31
N ASP A 515 27.55 -9.87 2.78
CA ASP A 515 28.89 -10.40 2.49
C ASP A 515 29.57 -10.94 3.75
N HIS A 516 30.27 -12.06 3.61
CA HIS A 516 31.26 -12.52 4.58
C HIS A 516 32.67 -12.02 4.20
N TYR A 517 32.88 -10.72 4.37
CA TYR A 517 34.08 -10.00 3.93
C TYR A 517 35.38 -10.61 4.47
N TYR A 518 36.27 -11.02 3.55
CA TYR A 518 37.52 -11.74 3.80
C TYR A 518 37.40 -12.91 4.79
N SER A 519 36.21 -13.49 4.94
CA SER A 519 35.95 -14.54 5.94
C SER A 519 36.21 -14.11 7.39
N LYS A 520 36.09 -12.80 7.68
CA LYS A 520 36.40 -12.19 8.97
C LYS A 520 35.21 -11.49 9.62
N ARG A 521 34.37 -10.82 8.83
CA ARG A 521 33.25 -10.00 9.33
C ARG A 521 32.07 -10.02 8.36
N ILE A 522 30.90 -9.66 8.86
CA ILE A 522 29.68 -9.55 8.07
C ILE A 522 29.48 -8.09 7.67
N GLU A 523 29.33 -7.83 6.38
CA GLU A 523 29.14 -6.49 5.82
C GLU A 523 28.08 -6.49 4.72
N ALA A 524 27.74 -5.31 4.23
CA ALA A 524 26.88 -5.15 3.07
C ALA A 524 27.73 -4.64 1.90
N TYR A 525 27.78 -5.41 0.82
CA TYR A 525 28.62 -5.13 -0.34
C TYR A 525 27.78 -4.72 -1.55
N TYR A 526 28.34 -3.92 -2.44
CA TYR A 526 27.64 -3.40 -3.62
C TYR A 526 27.36 -4.52 -4.63
N ASP A 527 26.07 -4.82 -4.80
CA ASP A 527 25.30 -5.40 -5.93
C ASP A 527 25.94 -6.44 -6.88
N THR A 528 27.01 -7.13 -6.50
CA THR A 528 27.43 -8.35 -7.22
C THR A 528 26.94 -9.57 -6.45
N THR A 529 26.25 -10.48 -7.11
CA THR A 529 25.77 -11.74 -6.50
C THR A 529 26.61 -12.96 -6.91
N ASP A 530 27.56 -12.74 -7.83
CA ASP A 530 28.44 -13.74 -8.41
C ASP A 530 29.55 -14.22 -7.46
N HIS A 531 29.97 -13.39 -6.52
CA HIS A 531 31.06 -13.73 -5.61
C HIS A 531 30.60 -14.72 -4.53
N PRO A 532 31.32 -15.84 -4.28
CA PRO A 532 30.86 -16.88 -3.37
C PRO A 532 30.79 -16.45 -1.89
N ASN A 533 31.42 -15.34 -1.50
CA ASN A 533 31.22 -14.75 -0.17
C ASN A 533 29.86 -14.04 -0.02
N HIS A 534 29.20 -13.69 -1.13
CA HIS A 534 27.86 -13.08 -1.15
C HIS A 534 26.74 -14.13 -1.19
N GLN A 535 27.12 -15.40 -1.25
CA GLN A 535 26.25 -16.54 -1.49
C GLN A 535 26.02 -17.32 -0.19
N TRP A 536 24.76 -17.63 0.09
CA TRP A 536 24.30 -18.25 1.33
C TRP A 536 23.37 -19.42 1.05
N ARG A 537 23.36 -20.42 1.94
CA ARG A 537 22.38 -21.51 1.95
C ARG A 537 21.56 -21.45 3.23
N LEU A 538 20.26 -21.72 3.11
CA LEU A 538 19.35 -21.85 4.23
C LEU A 538 19.14 -23.33 4.52
N LEU A 539 19.45 -23.74 5.74
CA LEU A 539 19.30 -25.12 6.22
C LEU A 539 18.24 -25.17 7.34
N PRO A 540 17.35 -26.17 7.38
CA PRO A 540 16.42 -26.35 8.50
C PRO A 540 17.15 -26.39 9.84
N CYS A 541 16.63 -25.68 10.85
CA CYS A 541 17.21 -25.70 12.19
C CYS A 541 16.64 -26.85 13.04
N PRO A 542 17.48 -27.64 13.73
CA PRO A 542 17.01 -28.65 14.67
C PRO A 542 16.26 -28.08 15.90
N CYS A 543 16.39 -26.77 16.14
CA CYS A 543 15.79 -26.06 17.26
C CYS A 543 14.27 -25.81 17.14
N GLY A 544 13.69 -26.03 15.95
CA GLY A 544 12.24 -25.96 15.73
C GLY A 544 11.85 -25.60 14.30
N GLU A 545 10.61 -25.95 13.91
CA GLU A 545 10.08 -25.88 12.53
C GLU A 545 10.04 -24.46 11.90
N ARG A 546 10.41 -23.40 12.63
CA ARG A 546 10.37 -22.00 12.15
C ARG A 546 11.74 -21.35 11.98
N TYR A 547 12.81 -22.07 12.29
CA TYR A 547 14.17 -21.52 12.32
C TYR A 547 15.04 -22.13 11.23
N PHE A 548 16.01 -21.34 10.77
CA PHE A 548 17.00 -21.71 9.78
C PHE A 548 18.41 -21.49 10.33
N GLN A 549 19.34 -22.33 9.91
CA GLN A 549 20.77 -22.03 9.93
C GLN A 549 21.16 -21.43 8.58
N ILE A 550 21.90 -20.32 8.60
CA ILE A 550 22.32 -19.62 7.38
C ILE A 550 23.83 -19.81 7.23
N VAL A 551 24.26 -20.49 6.17
CA VAL A 551 25.67 -20.85 5.94
C VAL A 551 26.22 -20.19 4.69
N ASN A 552 27.38 -19.57 4.79
CA ASN A 552 28.06 -18.94 3.67
C ASN A 552 28.71 -19.98 2.75
N VAL A 553 28.55 -19.86 1.43
CA VAL A 553 29.04 -20.84 0.45
C VAL A 553 30.57 -20.88 0.38
N ALA A 554 31.24 -19.74 0.31
CA ALA A 554 32.70 -19.70 0.21
C ALA A 554 33.41 -20.29 1.44
N THR A 555 32.87 -20.01 2.64
CA THR A 555 33.57 -20.28 3.90
C THR A 555 33.04 -21.49 4.65
N GLY A 556 31.83 -21.97 4.33
CA GLY A 556 31.15 -23.01 5.08
C GLY A 556 30.78 -22.60 6.51
N ARG A 557 30.83 -21.29 6.82
CA ARG A 557 30.59 -20.78 8.18
C ARG A 557 29.17 -20.25 8.36
N PHE A 558 28.66 -20.41 9.56
CA PHE A 558 27.28 -20.09 9.93
C PHE A 558 27.16 -18.65 10.44
N LEU A 559 26.13 -17.93 9.99
CA LEU A 559 25.79 -16.60 10.48
C LEU A 559 25.35 -16.67 11.95
N GLU A 560 25.90 -15.79 12.78
CA GLU A 560 25.74 -15.81 14.23
C GLU A 560 25.49 -14.41 14.82
N GLU A 561 24.60 -14.34 15.81
CA GLU A 561 24.47 -13.20 16.74
C GLU A 561 24.64 -13.71 18.17
N ARG A 562 25.58 -13.11 18.91
CA ARG A 562 26.01 -13.58 20.24
C ARG A 562 25.85 -12.50 21.31
N GLU A 563 24.76 -11.72 21.25
CA GLU A 563 24.43 -10.62 22.16
C GLU A 563 25.43 -9.45 22.10
N THR A 564 26.12 -9.30 20.96
CA THR A 564 27.14 -8.26 20.75
C THR A 564 26.56 -7.04 20.02
N GLY A 565 25.40 -7.20 19.35
CA GLY A 565 24.92 -6.22 18.40
C GLY A 565 25.67 -6.22 17.07
N ILE A 566 26.67 -7.08 16.90
CA ILE A 566 27.51 -7.16 15.69
C ILE A 566 27.49 -8.62 15.22
N PRO A 567 26.83 -8.91 14.07
CA PRO A 567 26.78 -10.26 13.54
C PRO A 567 28.17 -10.71 13.08
N ASN A 568 28.42 -12.01 13.12
CA ASN A 568 29.64 -12.63 12.62
C ASN A 568 29.32 -13.97 11.94
N ALA A 569 30.30 -14.59 11.30
CA ALA A 569 30.17 -15.97 10.80
C ALA A 569 31.42 -16.78 11.15
N ASN A 570 31.62 -17.08 12.44
CA ASN A 570 32.82 -17.76 12.92
C ASN A 570 32.64 -19.27 13.10
N ALA A 571 31.42 -19.73 13.39
CA ALA A 571 31.17 -21.16 13.55
C ALA A 571 31.36 -21.93 12.25
N THR A 572 32.12 -23.04 12.35
CA THR A 572 32.42 -23.97 11.25
C THR A 572 31.64 -25.27 11.34
N THR A 573 30.83 -25.45 12.39
CA THR A 573 30.03 -26.65 12.63
C THR A 573 28.57 -26.26 12.84
N PRO A 574 27.63 -27.07 12.30
CA PRO A 574 26.21 -26.84 12.52
C PRO A 574 25.82 -27.07 13.99
N MET A 575 24.71 -26.46 14.40
CA MET A 575 24.05 -26.72 15.68
C MET A 575 23.84 -28.23 15.92
N ASN A 576 24.01 -28.66 17.18
CA ASN A 576 23.72 -30.02 17.58
C ASN A 576 22.21 -30.34 17.50
N PRO A 577 21.79 -31.38 16.76
CA PRO A 577 20.37 -31.68 16.54
C PRO A 577 19.66 -32.36 17.71
N THR A 578 20.38 -32.89 18.70
CA THR A 578 19.78 -33.74 19.75
C THR A 578 19.50 -33.03 21.06
N ASN A 579 20.19 -31.92 21.36
CA ASN A 579 19.98 -31.09 22.56
C ASN A 579 20.57 -29.68 22.34
N PRO A 580 19.85 -28.80 21.63
CA PRO A 580 20.33 -27.45 21.34
C PRO A 580 20.44 -26.61 22.63
N THR A 581 21.64 -26.10 22.93
CA THR A 581 21.84 -25.16 24.04
C THR A 581 21.43 -23.74 23.65
N ASP A 582 21.19 -22.87 24.64
CA ASP A 582 20.97 -21.43 24.39
C ASP A 582 22.14 -20.77 23.65
N ASN A 583 23.36 -21.33 23.78
CA ASN A 583 24.52 -20.85 23.04
C ASN A 583 24.49 -21.25 21.56
N ASP A 584 23.95 -22.43 21.26
CA ASP A 584 23.80 -22.92 19.90
C ASP A 584 22.72 -22.13 19.14
N ARG A 585 21.71 -21.63 19.86
CA ARG A 585 20.64 -20.76 19.31
C ARG A 585 21.15 -19.46 18.67
N ALA A 586 22.41 -19.11 18.90
CA ALA A 586 23.09 -17.99 18.22
C ALA A 586 23.15 -18.17 16.69
N GLN A 587 23.11 -19.42 16.18
CA GLN A 587 23.13 -19.73 14.74
C GLN A 587 21.73 -19.80 14.10
N CYS A 588 20.68 -19.64 14.89
CA CYS A 588 19.32 -19.91 14.45
C CYS A 588 18.60 -18.60 14.16
N TRP A 589 18.12 -18.47 12.94
CA TRP A 589 17.48 -17.28 12.41
C TRP A 589 16.04 -17.57 12.00
N GLU A 590 15.16 -16.63 12.30
CA GLU A 590 13.76 -16.64 11.92
C GLU A 590 13.54 -15.57 10.85
N LEU A 591 12.76 -15.90 9.81
CA LEU A 591 12.37 -14.95 8.79
C LEU A 591 11.02 -14.34 9.21
N VAL A 592 11.02 -13.06 9.56
CA VAL A 592 9.83 -12.36 10.04
C VAL A 592 9.48 -11.22 9.08
N SER A 593 8.37 -11.32 8.35
CA SER A 593 8.00 -10.29 7.37
C SER A 593 7.65 -8.97 8.03
N THR A 594 6.82 -9.00 9.08
CA THR A 594 6.44 -7.82 9.87
C THR A 594 6.07 -8.22 11.29
N ARG A 595 5.95 -7.28 12.23
CA ARG A 595 5.60 -7.49 13.63
C ARG A 595 4.53 -6.50 14.06
N LEU A 596 3.44 -6.99 14.64
CA LEU A 596 2.36 -6.18 15.20
C LEU A 596 2.23 -6.49 16.70
N GLY A 597 2.66 -5.56 17.55
CA GLY A 597 2.69 -5.78 19.00
C GLY A 597 3.57 -6.98 19.38
N ASP A 598 3.01 -7.93 20.12
CA ASP A 598 3.65 -9.19 20.51
C ASP A 598 3.50 -10.31 19.44
N TYR A 599 3.05 -9.99 18.23
CA TYR A 599 2.83 -10.98 17.16
C TYR A 599 3.74 -10.74 15.97
N ASP A 600 4.42 -11.81 15.54
CA ASP A 600 5.18 -11.88 14.30
C ASP A 600 4.24 -12.29 13.16
N LEU A 601 4.33 -11.57 12.05
CA LEU A 601 3.53 -11.79 10.84
C LEU A 601 4.44 -12.36 9.76
N ILE A 602 4.01 -13.49 9.20
CA ILE A 602 4.65 -14.11 8.04
C ILE A 602 3.72 -13.93 6.85
N ILE A 603 4.27 -13.31 5.80
CA ILE A 603 3.59 -13.18 4.51
C ILE A 603 3.92 -14.45 3.72
N ALA A 604 2.92 -15.30 3.51
CA ALA A 604 3.02 -16.43 2.61
C ALA A 604 2.69 -15.94 1.21
N ASP A 605 3.73 -15.63 0.43
CA ASP A 605 3.61 -15.40 -1.00
C ASP A 605 4.10 -16.64 -1.75
N ASP A 606 3.35 -17.04 -2.78
CA ASP A 606 3.68 -18.16 -3.66
C ASP A 606 5.05 -17.95 -4.35
N ASP A 607 5.58 -16.73 -4.41
CA ASP A 607 6.87 -16.43 -5.05
C ASP A 607 8.09 -16.89 -4.23
N VAL A 608 8.05 -16.83 -2.89
CA VAL A 608 9.12 -17.38 -2.06
C VAL A 608 9.13 -18.90 -2.22
N LEU A 609 7.97 -19.54 -2.27
CA LEU A 609 7.87 -20.98 -2.49
C LEU A 609 8.18 -21.41 -3.94
N GLN A 610 7.67 -20.72 -4.97
CA GLN A 610 7.97 -20.99 -6.37
C GLN A 610 9.45 -20.82 -6.71
N ARG A 611 10.17 -19.94 -6.00
CA ARG A 611 11.62 -19.76 -6.17
C ARG A 611 12.47 -20.77 -5.39
N LEU A 612 11.92 -21.41 -4.35
CA LEU A 612 12.62 -22.36 -3.47
C LEU A 612 12.32 -23.84 -3.79
N LEU A 613 11.08 -24.15 -4.19
CA LEU A 613 10.54 -25.51 -4.36
C LEU A 613 11.10 -26.30 -5.54
N PRO A 614 11.33 -25.73 -6.74
CA PRO A 614 11.80 -26.52 -7.88
C PRO A 614 13.25 -27.00 -7.73
N TYR A 615 14.00 -26.50 -6.73
CA TYR A 615 15.45 -26.59 -6.65
C TYR A 615 15.98 -27.09 -5.30
N SER A 616 15.13 -27.78 -4.53
CA SER A 616 15.51 -28.50 -3.30
C SER A 616 15.38 -30.01 -3.52
N GLN A 617 16.24 -30.82 -2.88
CA GLN A 617 16.12 -32.28 -2.95
C GLN A 617 14.74 -32.75 -2.46
N PRO A 618 14.11 -33.80 -3.00
CA PRO A 618 12.72 -34.17 -2.66
C PRO A 618 12.42 -34.32 -1.15
N ASP A 619 13.39 -34.78 -0.38
CA ASP A 619 13.33 -34.91 1.08
C ASP A 619 13.47 -33.55 1.79
N VAL A 620 14.46 -32.75 1.43
CA VAL A 620 14.69 -31.40 1.97
C VAL A 620 13.62 -30.39 1.51
N ALA A 621 13.10 -30.56 0.30
CA ALA A 621 12.00 -29.79 -0.28
C ALA A 621 10.73 -30.01 0.53
N SER A 622 10.43 -31.27 0.91
CA SER A 622 9.29 -31.58 1.77
C SER A 622 9.45 -30.97 3.16
N GLU A 623 10.67 -30.90 3.70
CA GLU A 623 10.94 -30.22 4.96
C GLU A 623 10.85 -28.69 4.82
N LEU A 624 11.46 -28.08 3.80
CA LEU A 624 11.37 -26.63 3.54
C LEU A 624 9.92 -26.20 3.26
N GLU A 625 9.18 -26.98 2.48
CA GLU A 625 7.74 -26.84 2.28
C GLU A 625 7.03 -26.96 3.63
N HIS A 626 7.37 -27.92 4.48
CA HIS A 626 6.79 -28.06 5.81
C HIS A 626 7.14 -26.92 6.78
N HIS A 627 8.30 -26.27 6.64
CA HIS A 627 8.72 -25.14 7.47
C HIS A 627 8.13 -23.79 6.99
N ILE A 628 7.86 -23.66 5.68
CA ILE A 628 7.36 -22.43 5.04
C ILE A 628 5.83 -22.47 4.77
N VAL A 629 5.26 -23.63 4.39
CA VAL A 629 3.86 -23.84 3.91
C VAL A 629 2.87 -24.27 4.98
N LYS A 630 3.28 -24.90 6.10
CA LYS A 630 2.34 -25.47 7.12
C LYS A 630 1.31 -24.51 7.73
N ARG A 631 1.34 -23.25 7.34
CA ARG A 631 0.55 -22.18 7.87
C ARG A 631 -0.62 -21.84 6.95
N ALA A 632 -1.33 -22.84 6.42
CA ALA A 632 -2.60 -22.65 5.72
C ALA A 632 -3.52 -23.88 5.75
N PRO A 633 -4.86 -23.70 5.77
CA PRO A 633 -5.79 -24.81 5.97
C PRO A 633 -5.96 -25.71 4.74
N GLY A 634 -5.52 -26.95 4.87
CA GLY A 634 -6.17 -28.08 4.21
C GLY A 634 -7.43 -28.50 4.97
N ARG A 635 -8.53 -28.76 4.25
CA ARG A 635 -9.77 -29.32 4.82
C ARG A 635 -9.46 -30.72 5.39
N GLU A 636 -9.73 -30.95 6.66
CA GLU A 636 -9.75 -32.31 7.22
C GLU A 636 -10.92 -33.09 6.60
N LYS A 637 -10.65 -33.95 5.62
CA LYS A 637 -11.62 -34.97 5.18
C LYS A 637 -11.27 -36.28 5.85
N LYS A 638 -12.20 -36.79 6.66
CA LYS A 638 -12.13 -38.13 7.27
C LYS A 638 -11.74 -39.18 6.22
N GLY A 639 -10.59 -39.83 6.42
CA GLY A 639 -10.31 -41.16 5.87
C GLY A 639 -9.46 -41.26 4.61
N LYS A 640 -8.86 -40.19 4.06
CA LYS A 640 -7.81 -40.30 3.03
C LYS A 640 -6.75 -39.22 3.20
N ARG A 641 -5.46 -39.61 3.26
CA ARG A 641 -4.33 -38.68 3.09
C ARG A 641 -4.52 -37.94 1.76
N LYS A 642 -4.51 -36.62 1.79
CA LYS A 642 -4.52 -35.74 0.61
C LYS A 642 -3.51 -34.64 0.84
N ASP A 643 -2.83 -34.29 -0.24
CA ASP A 643 -1.79 -33.27 -0.32
C ASP A 643 -2.31 -31.89 0.12
N THR A 644 -1.38 -31.10 0.64
CA THR A 644 -1.52 -29.74 1.16
C THR A 644 -2.34 -28.85 0.23
N HIS A 645 -3.41 -28.24 0.74
CA HIS A 645 -4.14 -27.20 0.01
C HIS A 645 -3.57 -25.85 0.41
N VAL A 646 -2.69 -25.31 -0.44
CA VAL A 646 -2.28 -23.91 -0.37
C VAL A 646 -3.48 -23.05 -0.77
N PRO A 647 -3.92 -22.07 0.04
CA PRO A 647 -4.90 -21.09 -0.37
C PRO A 647 -4.32 -20.33 -1.54
N GLN A 648 -4.81 -20.62 -2.74
CA GLN A 648 -4.48 -19.80 -3.89
C GLN A 648 -5.22 -18.49 -3.72
N ASN A 649 -4.47 -17.43 -3.43
CA ASN A 649 -5.00 -16.11 -3.70
C ASN A 649 -5.10 -16.00 -5.22
N PRO A 650 -6.27 -15.74 -5.81
CA PRO A 650 -6.33 -15.49 -7.22
C PRO A 650 -5.51 -14.23 -7.49
N ARG A 651 -4.28 -14.39 -8.00
CA ARG A 651 -3.47 -13.32 -8.62
C ARG A 651 -4.27 -12.53 -9.68
N LEU A 652 -5.41 -13.07 -10.10
CA LEU A 652 -6.42 -12.53 -10.99
C LEU A 652 -7.33 -11.43 -10.41
N LEU A 653 -7.11 -10.98 -9.17
CA LEU A 653 -7.78 -9.79 -8.63
C LEU A 653 -6.81 -8.62 -8.45
N GLN A 654 -5.86 -8.44 -9.36
CA GLN A 654 -5.16 -7.15 -9.51
C GLN A 654 -6.12 -6.01 -9.89
N ASP A 655 -7.34 -6.36 -10.31
CA ASP A 655 -8.46 -5.46 -10.59
C ASP A 655 -9.57 -5.52 -9.51
N ILE A 656 -9.21 -5.58 -8.21
CA ILE A 656 -10.18 -5.12 -7.21
C ILE A 656 -10.34 -3.62 -7.45
N ALA A 657 -11.46 -3.24 -8.05
CA ALA A 657 -11.85 -1.85 -8.20
C ALA A 657 -11.59 -1.12 -6.87
N GLN A 658 -11.02 0.09 -6.91
CA GLN A 658 -10.64 0.83 -5.68
C GLN A 658 -11.81 0.93 -4.68
N GLU A 659 -13.04 0.96 -5.19
CA GLU A 659 -14.28 0.97 -4.44
C GLU A 659 -14.55 -0.34 -3.67
N LEU A 660 -14.15 -1.51 -4.22
CA LEU A 660 -14.22 -2.79 -3.50
C LEU A 660 -13.15 -2.86 -2.40
N THR A 661 -11.95 -2.36 -2.66
CA THR A 661 -10.90 -2.24 -1.61
C THR A 661 -11.40 -1.37 -0.47
N ALA A 662 -12.02 -0.23 -0.78
CA ALA A 662 -12.63 0.65 0.22
C ALA A 662 -13.79 -0.03 0.97
N ALA A 663 -14.61 -0.84 0.28
CA ALA A 663 -15.66 -1.64 0.92
C ALA A 663 -15.10 -2.68 1.90
N PHE A 664 -13.99 -3.35 1.56
CA PHE A 664 -13.30 -4.26 2.47
C PHE A 664 -12.65 -3.53 3.64
N GLU A 665 -12.03 -2.37 3.44
CA GLU A 665 -11.49 -1.54 4.55
C GLU A 665 -12.58 -1.18 5.56
N TYR A 666 -13.76 -0.79 5.08
CA TYR A 666 -14.93 -0.57 5.94
C TYR A 666 -15.36 -1.85 6.68
N ALA A 667 -15.47 -2.99 5.98
CA ALA A 667 -15.83 -4.28 6.58
C ALA A 667 -14.81 -4.73 7.64
N ILE A 668 -13.51 -4.58 7.38
CA ILE A 668 -12.45 -4.89 8.35
C ILE A 668 -12.61 -4.02 9.59
N GLY A 669 -12.96 -2.75 9.44
CA GLY A 669 -13.26 -1.85 10.56
C GLY A 669 -14.39 -2.32 11.48
N GLN A 670 -15.35 -3.09 10.95
CA GLN A 670 -16.46 -3.67 11.72
C GLN A 670 -16.09 -4.95 12.49
N TRP A 671 -14.87 -5.47 12.34
CA TRP A 671 -14.42 -6.65 13.06
C TRP A 671 -14.18 -6.35 14.55
N LEU A 672 -14.85 -7.09 15.45
CA LEU A 672 -14.83 -6.83 16.89
C LEU A 672 -14.08 -7.88 17.73
N ASP A 673 -13.74 -9.05 17.17
CA ASP A 673 -13.15 -10.14 17.97
C ASP A 673 -11.70 -9.83 18.36
N ASP A 674 -11.41 -9.85 19.67
CA ASP A 674 -10.05 -9.77 20.24
C ASP A 674 -9.39 -11.14 20.43
N ILE A 675 -10.20 -12.19 20.50
CA ILE A 675 -9.82 -13.58 20.77
C ILE A 675 -10.62 -14.47 19.82
N ILE A 676 -9.97 -15.43 19.17
CA ILE A 676 -10.66 -16.51 18.46
C ILE A 676 -10.79 -17.70 19.40
N PRO A 677 -11.98 -18.05 19.91
CA PRO A 677 -12.10 -19.07 20.95
C PRO A 677 -11.87 -20.49 20.42
N SER A 678 -11.43 -21.40 21.30
CA SER A 678 -11.11 -22.80 20.95
C SER A 678 -12.25 -23.64 20.41
N ASN A 679 -13.48 -23.22 20.68
CA ASN A 679 -14.72 -23.81 20.19
C ASN A 679 -15.37 -23.00 19.05
N VAL A 680 -14.64 -22.05 18.44
CA VAL A 680 -15.19 -21.21 17.37
C VAL A 680 -15.72 -22.08 16.22
N GLN A 681 -16.95 -21.83 15.81
CA GLN A 681 -17.55 -22.47 14.64
C GLN A 681 -17.30 -21.64 13.40
N SER A 682 -17.22 -22.33 12.25
CA SER A 682 -17.14 -21.69 10.95
C SER A 682 -18.39 -20.84 10.70
N GLY A 683 -18.22 -19.68 10.07
CA GLY A 683 -19.33 -18.82 9.67
C GLY A 683 -18.93 -17.37 9.50
N THR A 684 -19.87 -16.59 8.98
CA THR A 684 -19.70 -15.15 8.76
C THR A 684 -19.65 -14.40 10.08
N ARG A 685 -18.69 -13.48 10.19
CA ARG A 685 -18.52 -12.58 11.34
C ARG A 685 -18.88 -11.15 11.00
N VAL A 686 -18.49 -10.70 9.81
CA VAL A 686 -18.87 -9.40 9.27
C VAL A 686 -19.52 -9.62 7.90
N SER A 687 -20.63 -8.95 7.64
CA SER A 687 -21.18 -8.80 6.29
C SER A 687 -21.63 -7.37 6.12
N VAL A 688 -21.17 -6.73 5.04
CA VAL A 688 -21.49 -5.33 4.74
C VAL A 688 -22.38 -5.28 3.50
N MET A 689 -23.45 -4.50 3.60
CA MET A 689 -24.30 -4.16 2.46
C MET A 689 -23.85 -2.85 1.83
N ARG A 690 -24.11 -2.65 0.54
CA ARG A 690 -23.91 -1.36 -0.14
C ARG A 690 -24.58 -0.22 0.61
N SER A 691 -25.86 -0.35 0.92
CA SER A 691 -26.65 0.69 1.59
C SER A 691 -26.04 1.14 2.91
N GLU A 692 -25.46 0.21 3.67
CA GLU A 692 -24.71 0.51 4.89
C GLU A 692 -23.38 1.22 4.61
N LEU A 693 -22.59 0.71 3.66
CA LEU A 693 -21.32 1.31 3.26
C LEU A 693 -21.50 2.76 2.81
N GLU A 694 -22.45 3.00 1.90
CA GLU A 694 -22.67 4.32 1.32
C GLU A 694 -23.36 5.31 2.27
N ALA A 695 -23.97 4.81 3.36
CA ALA A 695 -24.53 5.65 4.43
C ALA A 695 -23.47 6.11 5.44
N ASN A 696 -22.43 5.29 5.65
CA ASN A 696 -21.42 5.53 6.68
C ASN A 696 -20.09 6.03 6.13
N THR A 697 -19.94 6.06 4.81
CA THR A 697 -18.70 6.49 4.13
C THR A 697 -19.03 7.37 2.93
N ASN A 698 -18.01 8.01 2.35
CA ASN A 698 -18.14 8.75 1.10
C ASN A 698 -18.02 7.86 -0.15
N VAL A 699 -17.86 6.54 0.04
CA VAL A 699 -17.72 5.59 -1.06
C VAL A 699 -19.05 5.42 -1.77
N ARG A 700 -19.04 5.44 -3.10
CA ARG A 700 -20.20 5.16 -3.95
C ARG A 700 -19.85 4.06 -4.93
N LEU A 701 -20.62 2.98 -4.93
CA LEU A 701 -20.32 1.83 -5.78
C LEU A 701 -20.84 2.06 -7.21
N PRO A 702 -20.04 1.82 -8.25
CA PRO A 702 -20.48 1.82 -9.66
C PRO A 702 -21.54 0.74 -9.96
N ARG A 703 -22.37 0.95 -11.00
CA ARG A 703 -23.45 0.02 -11.41
C ARG A 703 -22.98 -1.42 -11.53
N GLY A 704 -21.84 -1.66 -12.19
CA GLY A 704 -21.33 -3.00 -12.45
C GLY A 704 -21.06 -3.81 -11.18
N LEU A 705 -20.91 -3.15 -10.04
CA LEU A 705 -20.64 -3.77 -8.74
C LEU A 705 -21.87 -3.86 -7.83
N ARG A 706 -22.98 -3.20 -8.21
CA ARG A 706 -24.22 -3.13 -7.42
C ARG A 706 -25.08 -4.41 -7.44
N PRO A 707 -25.14 -5.23 -8.50
CA PRO A 707 -25.94 -6.46 -8.49
C PRO A 707 -25.57 -7.35 -7.29
N GLY A 708 -26.57 -7.68 -6.47
CA GLY A 708 -26.40 -8.47 -5.23
C GLY A 708 -25.82 -7.71 -4.03
N SER A 709 -25.44 -6.44 -4.17
CA SER A 709 -24.69 -5.70 -3.15
C SER A 709 -25.47 -5.30 -1.88
N ASP A 710 -26.79 -5.28 -1.93
CA ASP A 710 -27.66 -5.08 -0.75
C ASP A 710 -28.16 -6.39 -0.14
N THR A 711 -27.53 -7.52 -0.50
CA THR A 711 -27.83 -8.80 0.13
C THR A 711 -26.69 -9.22 1.07
N PRO A 712 -26.99 -9.84 2.23
CA PRO A 712 -25.95 -10.40 3.08
C PRO A 712 -25.06 -11.37 2.28
N GLY A 713 -23.75 -11.20 2.41
CA GLY A 713 -22.75 -12.05 1.76
C GLY A 713 -22.11 -11.48 0.48
N TRP A 714 -22.48 -10.27 0.05
CA TRP A 714 -21.79 -9.59 -1.04
C TRP A 714 -20.32 -9.27 -0.70
N ILE A 715 -20.11 -8.50 0.37
CA ILE A 715 -18.81 -8.37 1.06
C ILE A 715 -18.97 -9.01 2.43
N ARG A 716 -18.12 -10.00 2.72
CA ARG A 716 -18.11 -10.65 4.03
C ARG A 716 -16.73 -11.07 4.48
N ILE A 717 -16.58 -11.17 5.80
CA ILE A 717 -15.41 -11.72 6.47
C ILE A 717 -15.87 -12.92 7.29
N ASP A 718 -15.35 -14.09 6.92
CA ASP A 718 -15.72 -15.37 7.49
C ASP A 718 -14.59 -15.96 8.32
N ILE A 719 -14.94 -16.71 9.37
CA ILE A 719 -14.04 -17.72 9.93
C ILE A 719 -14.35 -19.03 9.20
N GLN A 720 -13.40 -19.55 8.42
CA GLN A 720 -13.60 -20.78 7.64
C GLN A 720 -13.59 -22.04 8.51
N GLY A 721 -13.01 -21.95 9.70
CA GLY A 721 -12.89 -23.05 10.66
C GLY A 721 -11.57 -22.98 11.40
N THR A 722 -11.30 -24.03 12.18
CA THR A 722 -10.05 -24.20 12.92
C THR A 722 -9.36 -25.50 12.53
N TYR A 723 -8.04 -25.53 12.63
CA TYR A 723 -7.22 -26.69 12.30
C TYR A 723 -5.95 -26.70 13.15
N GLU A 724 -5.27 -27.83 13.20
CA GLU A 724 -3.94 -27.94 13.83
C GLU A 724 -2.86 -27.59 12.80
N SER A 725 -2.07 -26.55 13.07
CA SER A 725 -0.93 -26.16 12.22
C SER A 725 0.30 -27.02 12.53
N THR A 726 0.52 -27.30 13.82
CA THR A 726 1.56 -28.17 14.35
C THR A 726 0.97 -28.95 15.54
N PRO A 727 1.61 -30.05 15.99
CA PRO A 727 1.11 -30.83 17.12
C PRO A 727 0.88 -29.93 18.35
N GLY A 728 -0.38 -29.77 18.76
CA GLY A 728 -0.78 -28.96 19.92
C GLY A 728 -1.05 -27.47 19.64
N GLN A 729 -0.82 -26.96 18.42
CA GLN A 729 -1.11 -25.58 18.04
C GLN A 729 -2.33 -25.53 17.10
N ARG A 730 -3.44 -24.96 17.59
CA ARG A 730 -4.66 -24.72 16.79
C ARG A 730 -4.69 -23.29 16.28
N VAL A 731 -5.08 -23.15 15.02
CA VAL A 731 -5.21 -21.88 14.31
C VAL A 731 -6.56 -21.80 13.61
N ALA A 732 -7.00 -20.59 13.29
CA ALA A 732 -8.20 -20.30 12.51
C ALA A 732 -7.82 -19.54 11.23
N ASN A 733 -8.56 -19.77 10.15
CA ASN A 733 -8.45 -18.98 8.93
C ASN A 733 -9.61 -17.98 8.85
N ILE A 734 -9.26 -16.70 8.86
CA ILE A 734 -10.15 -15.59 8.58
C ILE A 734 -10.04 -15.27 7.09
N GLN A 735 -11.17 -15.24 6.39
CA GLN A 735 -11.22 -15.06 4.94
C GLN A 735 -12.14 -13.91 4.56
N GLY A 736 -11.61 -12.94 3.81
CA GLY A 736 -12.40 -11.93 3.12
C GLY A 736 -12.93 -12.47 1.80
N GLN A 737 -14.21 -12.26 1.53
CA GLN A 737 -14.87 -12.71 0.30
C GLN A 737 -15.71 -11.62 -0.35
N TRP A 738 -15.64 -11.59 -1.68
CA TRP A 738 -16.52 -10.81 -2.55
C TRP A 738 -17.22 -11.74 -3.53
N ASN A 739 -18.56 -11.77 -3.53
CA ASN A 739 -19.35 -12.68 -4.39
C ASN A 739 -18.93 -14.17 -4.29
N ASN A 740 -18.54 -14.61 -3.09
CA ASN A 740 -17.97 -15.94 -2.80
C ASN A 740 -16.56 -16.21 -3.37
N SER A 741 -15.96 -15.25 -4.07
CA SER A 741 -14.54 -15.30 -4.43
C SER A 741 -13.70 -14.87 -3.24
N SER A 742 -12.62 -15.61 -2.97
CA SER A 742 -11.65 -15.23 -1.95
C SER A 742 -10.90 -13.99 -2.37
N VAL A 743 -10.68 -13.08 -1.43
CA VAL A 743 -9.94 -11.84 -1.64
C VAL A 743 -8.68 -11.77 -0.78
N PHE A 744 -8.78 -12.20 0.47
CA PHE A 744 -7.64 -12.20 1.39
C PHE A 744 -7.78 -13.30 2.44
N HIS A 745 -6.66 -13.68 3.04
CA HIS A 745 -6.58 -14.72 4.06
C HIS A 745 -5.67 -14.31 5.21
N VAL A 746 -6.18 -14.46 6.44
CA VAL A 746 -5.42 -14.20 7.67
C VAL A 746 -5.55 -15.38 8.62
N ILE A 747 -4.42 -15.92 9.05
CA ILE A 747 -4.37 -17.10 9.91
C ILE A 747 -3.92 -16.70 11.30
N VAL A 748 -4.73 -17.06 12.29
CA VAL A 748 -4.60 -16.57 13.66
C VAL A 748 -4.59 -17.70 14.69
N PRO A 749 -3.78 -17.61 15.77
CA PRO A 749 -3.82 -18.58 16.86
C PRO A 749 -5.18 -18.62 17.56
N VAL A 750 -5.63 -19.81 17.89
CA VAL A 750 -6.90 -20.04 18.58
C VAL A 750 -6.68 -20.08 20.09
N GLY A 751 -7.55 -19.42 20.85
CA GLY A 751 -7.51 -19.34 22.31
C GLY A 751 -6.57 -18.27 22.87
N ALA A 752 -5.77 -17.62 22.02
CA ALA A 752 -4.89 -16.52 22.40
C ALA A 752 -5.59 -15.16 22.26
N ARG A 753 -5.30 -14.23 23.17
CA ARG A 753 -5.72 -12.83 23.04
C ARG A 753 -4.74 -12.09 22.13
N ILE A 754 -5.17 -11.90 20.89
CA ILE A 754 -4.40 -11.20 19.86
C ILE A 754 -4.70 -9.71 19.91
N GLY A 755 -5.97 -9.35 20.13
CA GLY A 755 -6.46 -7.98 20.09
C GLY A 755 -6.93 -7.60 18.70
N ARG A 756 -8.11 -6.97 18.64
CA ARG A 756 -8.82 -6.60 17.41
C ARG A 756 -7.97 -5.82 16.42
N GLN A 757 -7.17 -4.88 16.91
CA GLN A 757 -6.38 -3.99 16.06
C GLN A 757 -5.34 -4.78 15.27
N ILE A 758 -4.67 -5.73 15.91
CA ILE A 758 -3.65 -6.58 15.29
C ILE A 758 -4.28 -7.48 14.23
N ILE A 759 -5.47 -8.04 14.50
CA ILE A 759 -6.18 -8.87 13.53
C ILE A 759 -6.63 -8.01 12.32
N GLN A 760 -7.21 -6.83 12.57
CA GLN A 760 -7.63 -5.92 11.49
C GLN A 760 -6.43 -5.50 10.62
N ASP A 761 -5.31 -5.14 11.23
CA ASP A 761 -4.12 -4.70 10.50
C ASP A 761 -3.51 -5.83 9.65
N ALA A 762 -3.58 -7.08 10.13
CA ALA A 762 -3.21 -8.24 9.33
C ALA A 762 -4.14 -8.46 8.13
N MET A 763 -5.46 -8.22 8.27
CA MET A 763 -6.41 -8.29 7.14
C MET A 763 -6.11 -7.22 6.10
N ARG A 764 -5.86 -5.99 6.53
CA ARG A 764 -5.48 -4.89 5.63
C ARG A 764 -4.19 -5.18 4.89
N LEU A 765 -3.20 -5.76 5.58
CA LEU A 765 -1.94 -6.16 4.97
C LEU A 765 -2.15 -7.21 3.87
N SER A 766 -2.91 -8.27 4.19
CA SER A 766 -3.26 -9.34 3.24
C SER A 766 -4.03 -8.81 2.03
N LEU A 767 -4.99 -7.91 2.25
CA LEU A 767 -5.76 -7.25 1.20
C LEU A 767 -4.86 -6.41 0.27
N ARG A 768 -3.96 -5.58 0.83
CA ARG A 768 -3.10 -4.68 0.06
C ARG A 768 -2.02 -5.40 -0.74
N GLN A 769 -1.45 -6.45 -0.16
CA GLN A 769 -0.35 -7.19 -0.78
C GLN A 769 -0.82 -8.34 -1.66
N HIS A 770 -2.11 -8.68 -1.61
CA HIS A 770 -2.67 -9.87 -2.26
C HIS A 770 -1.97 -11.17 -1.85
N THR A 771 -1.53 -11.26 -0.60
CA THR A 771 -0.81 -12.41 -0.02
C THR A 771 -1.56 -12.96 1.20
N SER A 772 -1.29 -14.21 1.57
CA SER A 772 -1.81 -14.75 2.83
C SER A 772 -0.95 -14.28 4.00
N VAL A 773 -1.56 -13.87 5.11
CA VAL A 773 -0.85 -13.40 6.31
C VAL A 773 -1.07 -14.37 7.47
N ILE A 774 0.00 -14.75 8.15
CA ILE A 774 -0.07 -15.63 9.33
C ILE A 774 0.45 -14.89 10.55
N LEU A 775 -0.34 -14.88 11.62
CA LEU A 775 0.06 -14.33 12.91
C LEU A 775 0.61 -15.44 13.80
N GLU A 776 1.75 -15.17 14.42
CA GLU A 776 2.34 -16.03 15.44
C GLU A 776 2.74 -15.21 16.66
N ALA A 777 2.61 -15.81 17.85
CA ALA A 777 3.10 -15.17 19.06
C ALA A 777 4.63 -15.02 18.99
N SER A 778 5.12 -13.83 19.26
CA SER A 778 6.54 -13.56 19.25
C SER A 778 7.21 -14.20 20.45
N ASN A 779 7.98 -15.26 20.18
CA ASN A 779 8.75 -15.98 21.20
C ASN A 779 10.24 -15.60 21.19
N SER A 780 10.64 -14.70 20.29
CA SER A 780 12.02 -14.24 20.08
C SER A 780 12.16 -12.84 20.70
N LYS A 781 12.26 -12.77 22.04
CA LYS A 781 12.44 -11.52 22.79
C LYS A 781 13.91 -11.35 23.19
N PRO A 782 14.47 -10.12 23.16
CA PRO A 782 15.75 -9.86 23.77
C PRO A 782 15.78 -10.36 25.20
N SER A 783 16.95 -10.79 25.66
CA SER A 783 17.20 -10.94 27.08
C SER A 783 16.80 -9.61 27.72
N SER A 784 15.63 -9.57 28.38
CA SER A 784 15.30 -8.47 29.28
C SER A 784 16.54 -8.33 30.14
N GLY A 785 17.16 -7.14 30.18
CA GLY A 785 18.48 -6.88 30.77
C GLY A 785 18.56 -7.16 32.27
N GLY A 786 18.18 -8.36 32.70
CA GLY A 786 18.50 -8.98 33.94
C GLY A 786 19.94 -9.41 33.80
N THR A 787 20.74 -8.90 34.72
CA THR A 787 22.09 -9.38 35.02
C THR A 787 22.23 -10.87 34.72
N LYS A 788 23.14 -11.21 33.79
CA LYS A 788 23.57 -12.59 33.53
C LYS A 788 23.71 -13.35 34.86
N PRO A 789 23.12 -14.54 35.02
CA PRO A 789 23.53 -15.44 36.08
C PRO A 789 24.97 -15.87 35.75
N GLY A 790 25.96 -15.28 36.42
CA GLY A 790 27.33 -15.81 36.38
C GLY A 790 28.50 -14.84 36.19
N THR A 791 28.32 -13.51 36.16
CA THR A 791 29.48 -12.59 36.08
C THR A 791 29.38 -11.45 37.09
N LYS A 792 29.80 -11.70 38.34
CA LYS A 792 30.54 -10.68 39.11
C LYS A 792 32.03 -10.97 38.92
N PRO A 793 32.89 -9.98 38.63
CA PRO A 793 34.32 -10.16 38.85
C PRO A 793 34.53 -10.41 40.35
N PRO A 794 35.49 -11.26 40.76
CA PRO A 794 35.87 -11.31 42.17
C PRO A 794 36.42 -9.93 42.56
N PRO A 795 36.04 -9.38 43.73
CA PRO A 795 36.69 -8.19 44.25
C PRO A 795 38.17 -8.51 44.56
N PRO A 796 39.07 -7.51 44.51
CA PRO A 796 40.47 -7.73 44.87
C PRO A 796 40.58 -8.21 46.33
N PRO A 797 41.60 -9.00 46.68
CA PRO A 797 41.70 -9.61 48.00
C PRO A 797 41.89 -8.52 49.06
N GLY A 798 40.89 -8.37 49.93
CA GLY A 798 40.92 -7.56 51.15
C GLY A 798 40.90 -8.45 52.40
N PRO A 799 41.46 -7.99 53.53
CA PRO A 799 42.05 -8.85 54.55
C PRO A 799 41.03 -9.65 55.36
N SER A 800 41.51 -10.79 55.83
CA SER A 800 40.81 -11.79 56.63
C SER A 800 40.22 -11.26 57.94
N GLY A 801 38.94 -11.56 58.18
CA GLY A 801 38.37 -11.66 59.53
C GLY A 801 37.06 -10.90 59.71
N GLY A 802 35.98 -11.61 59.99
CA GLY A 802 34.76 -11.00 60.52
C GLY A 802 33.47 -11.72 60.11
N ARG A 803 32.91 -12.48 61.04
CA ARG A 803 31.60 -13.15 60.95
C ARG A 803 30.45 -12.11 60.96
N GLY A 804 29.34 -12.39 60.26
CA GLY A 804 28.02 -11.88 60.67
C GLY A 804 27.07 -11.42 59.55
N ASN A 805 26.02 -12.22 59.35
CA ASN A 805 24.60 -11.88 59.08
C ASN A 805 24.21 -10.59 58.31
N GLY A 806 23.52 -10.79 57.18
CA GLY A 806 22.08 -10.47 57.06
C GLY A 806 21.59 -9.04 56.72
N TRP A 807 20.86 -8.96 55.60
CA TRP A 807 19.67 -8.12 55.30
C TRP A 807 19.81 -6.63 54.86
N ILE A 808 19.41 -6.42 53.59
CA ILE A 808 18.50 -5.41 52.99
C ILE A 808 18.87 -3.90 52.94
N TYR A 809 18.87 -3.41 51.68
CA TYR A 809 18.68 -2.05 51.20
C TYR A 809 17.21 -1.57 51.36
N TYR A 810 16.97 -0.33 51.82
CA TYR A 810 16.55 0.80 50.96
C TYR A 810 16.00 2.01 51.74
N THR A 811 16.30 3.19 51.18
CA THR A 811 15.55 4.46 51.16
C THR A 811 15.21 5.19 52.47
N ALA A 812 15.84 6.34 52.64
CA ALA A 812 15.34 7.45 53.45
C ALA A 812 14.78 8.54 52.53
N VAL A 813 13.47 8.80 52.63
CA VAL A 813 12.86 10.10 52.30
C VAL A 813 12.55 10.77 53.64
N LEU A 814 12.96 12.03 53.74
CA LEU A 814 12.79 12.91 54.89
C LEU A 814 11.31 13.05 55.31
N GLY A 815 11.06 13.09 56.61
CA GLY A 815 9.77 13.48 57.17
C GLY A 815 9.67 13.40 58.69
N PHE A 816 10.12 14.46 59.36
CA PHE A 816 9.78 14.95 60.71
C PHE A 816 10.00 14.09 61.97
N VAL A 817 10.75 14.72 62.89
CA VAL A 817 10.96 14.40 64.31
C VAL A 817 9.74 14.84 65.12
N LEU A 818 9.23 13.97 66.01
CA LEU A 818 8.84 14.34 67.39
C LEU A 818 8.50 13.10 68.25
N LEU A 819 9.42 12.83 69.18
CA LEU A 819 9.30 12.31 70.56
C LEU A 819 7.99 11.63 71.04
N LEU A 820 8.12 10.39 71.53
CA LEU A 820 8.03 9.94 72.95
C LEU A 820 7.28 8.60 73.19
N SER A 821 7.96 7.74 74.00
CA SER A 821 7.46 6.72 74.94
C SER A 821 6.55 5.58 74.42
N GLN A 822 7.04 4.32 74.35
CA GLN A 822 7.18 3.31 75.43
C GLN A 822 5.90 2.47 75.67
N LEU A 823 6.07 1.14 75.46
CA LEU A 823 5.40 0.00 76.12
C LEU A 823 3.87 -0.12 75.92
N GLY A 824 3.28 -1.24 75.53
CA GLY A 824 3.72 -2.61 75.32
C GLY A 824 2.49 -3.53 75.38
N LYS A 825 2.65 -4.73 74.79
CA LYS A 825 1.97 -5.99 75.16
C LYS A 825 0.48 -6.23 74.84
N PHE A 826 0.31 -7.30 74.04
CA PHE A 826 -0.51 -8.51 74.26
C PHE A 826 -1.93 -8.68 73.66
N PHE A 827 -1.99 -9.78 72.87
CA PHE A 827 -2.98 -10.87 72.77
C PHE A 827 -4.32 -10.72 72.01
N SER A 828 -4.44 -11.64 71.02
CA SER A 828 -5.56 -12.58 70.73
C SER A 828 -6.98 -12.06 70.43
N LEU A 829 -7.58 -12.55 69.33
CA LEU A 829 -8.55 -13.68 69.27
C LEU A 829 -9.29 -13.66 67.90
N LEU A 830 -9.11 -14.69 67.07
CA LEU A 830 -10.11 -15.67 66.56
C LEU A 830 -11.36 -15.21 65.75
N ILE A 831 -11.53 -15.96 64.65
CA ILE A 831 -12.76 -16.53 64.06
C ILE A 831 -13.68 -15.63 63.19
N ALA A 832 -13.54 -15.85 61.88
CA ALA A 832 -14.51 -16.46 60.94
C ALA A 832 -15.87 -15.78 60.63
N PRO A 833 -16.48 -16.11 59.46
CA PRO A 833 -17.20 -15.16 58.61
C PRO A 833 -18.73 -15.41 58.49
N ARG A 834 -19.47 -14.43 57.94
CA ARG A 834 -20.68 -14.60 57.06
C ARG A 834 -21.27 -13.22 56.69
N VAL A 835 -21.34 -12.88 55.39
CA VAL A 835 -22.50 -12.93 54.46
C VAL A 835 -23.49 -11.74 54.57
N HIS A 836 -23.52 -10.95 53.48
CA HIS A 836 -24.54 -10.08 52.86
C HIS A 836 -25.53 -9.24 53.69
N VAL A 837 -25.70 -7.96 53.33
CA VAL A 837 -26.81 -7.40 52.52
C VAL A 837 -26.42 -5.99 51.99
N SER A 838 -26.95 -5.67 50.79
CA SER A 838 -26.93 -4.44 49.95
C SER A 838 -25.62 -4.04 49.26
#